data_AF-A0A519ZLV1-F1
#
_entry.id   AF-A0A519ZLV1-F1
#
_cell.length_a   1.000
_cell.length_b   1.000
_cell.length_c   1.000
_cell.angle_alpha   90.00
_cell.angle_beta   90.00
_cell.angle_gamma   90.00
#
_symmetry.space_group_name_H-M   'P 1'
#
loop_
_entity.id
_entity.type
_entity.pdbx_description
1 polymer ?
#
loop_
_entity_poly.entity_id
_entity_poly.type
_entity_poly.pdbx_seq_one_letter_code
_entity_poly.pdbx_strand_id
1 'polypeptide(L)'
;MNDLYPPGPQGVPAELTRPTAAYQQKAWLAVLSLGVFVLLYLALASWFCWTAYRVISDALASGTDGFLHYLVGGGAAFLAVFMLKALFFMKRGGTDGLTEITAADQPRLFAFLHRLADDAGAPRPARVYLSARVNAAVFYDLSVLNLLFPSRKNLEIGLALVNVLTVSEMKAVLAHEFGHFAQRSMAIGSWVYIAQQIASQVIAKRDALDKLLRMLSNFDVRVAWIGWILSLVVWSIRSLMDTLLRIVVLAQRALSRQMEFQADLVAVALTGSDEIVNALHKLQAADEAWSRTLSFTDAEVRQGRLPHDLFAIHHGVIDKTARILNDEHYGRVPPAKAVSGAAHRVFKTSFAQPPQMWSTHPASADREDNAKRVYLPCPHDARSAWLLFDDAQAVRQTVVQQLIGQAQVSPASEEDTLKALDERYSLVQYDARYRGAYLGRSIARHAVSAGELHQAALQQPDVLQALAALYPVRLSDDLSLLRDLDEERLTLQALRDKVYQAAGGRLVHRGREISRRDLPAAITQVNAEADEVRQRIVAHDQQCRAAHLNAAEQLGQGWRPYLLGLIEVLHYAEHTAADVRDAQGVLGNVVAIVTADGKVSSRELKRLVEAANMLHEVLGRVYAQRQELQLDASLLARMSVASWAEMLEDFSLPQADKANISNWLNAIDSWVNGAVGPLSALGTAALEQLLVAEREVADMLGGGAPCVAAAAPSEVPRAYATLLPGQERKRQNKLGLWDRFQTADGVLPAVARVAVAGTIVGAVLGFGAYTGAASSLSIYNGLAQPVTVVIGQQQLTVAPFSAAHDDVALDDRTTIEARTASGEIIERFEGEVSGHARHYVYNVAGASPLVEWTAVYGNAAEESPRMLGALRWMNSSADVFFAQPPQSVSTKGGGARRTVLAGPGDQVPQDILQLLTTEEDKSRVVQAHARWDAGAGAHAAAWAALARR
;
A
#
# COMPACT_ATOMS: atom_id res chain seq x y z
N MET A 1 11.55 -34.29 -36.22
CA MET A 1 12.55 -33.34 -35.67
C MET A 1 12.20 -33.10 -34.22
N ASN A 2 13.16 -33.32 -33.32
CA ASN A 2 13.34 -32.65 -32.03
C ASN A 2 12.12 -32.57 -31.09
N ASP A 3 11.86 -33.60 -30.27
CA ASP A 3 11.02 -33.43 -29.07
C ASP A 3 11.73 -32.41 -28.14
N LEU A 4 11.12 -31.24 -27.98
CA LEU A 4 11.56 -30.15 -27.11
C LEU A 4 10.84 -30.18 -25.75
N TYR A 5 10.12 -31.28 -25.47
CA TYR A 5 9.45 -31.49 -24.20
C TYR A 5 10.20 -32.56 -23.39
N PRO A 6 11.09 -32.16 -22.45
CA PRO A 6 11.84 -33.10 -21.62
C PRO A 6 10.89 -34.09 -20.92
N PRO A 7 11.26 -35.39 -20.82
CA PRO A 7 10.45 -36.37 -20.10
C PRO A 7 10.33 -35.98 -18.63
N GLY A 8 9.25 -36.42 -17.97
CA GLY A 8 9.09 -36.27 -16.52
C GLY A 8 9.78 -37.40 -15.73
N PRO A 9 9.89 -37.25 -14.40
CA PRO A 9 10.45 -38.28 -13.53
C PRO A 9 9.56 -39.53 -13.49
N GLN A 10 10.16 -40.70 -13.27
CA GLN A 10 9.42 -41.97 -13.09
C GLN A 10 9.00 -42.17 -11.62
N GLY A 11 7.87 -42.85 -11.40
CA GLY A 11 7.45 -43.25 -10.04
C GLY A 11 6.94 -42.12 -9.15
N VAL A 12 6.37 -41.06 -9.74
CA VAL A 12 5.79 -39.93 -9.01
C VAL A 12 4.66 -40.40 -8.08
N PRO A 13 4.75 -40.18 -6.75
CA PRO A 13 3.67 -40.55 -5.84
C PRO A 13 2.38 -39.78 -6.15
N ALA A 14 1.25 -40.48 -6.27
CA ALA A 14 -0.05 -39.87 -6.58
C ALA A 14 -0.52 -38.83 -5.53
N GLU A 15 0.08 -38.84 -4.33
CA GLU A 15 -0.24 -37.90 -3.26
C GLU A 15 0.70 -36.69 -3.21
N LEU A 16 1.76 -36.65 -4.02
CA LEU A 16 2.78 -35.60 -3.97
C LEU A 16 2.19 -34.20 -4.18
N THR A 17 1.23 -34.08 -5.09
CA THR A 17 0.58 -32.81 -5.46
C THR A 17 -0.75 -32.58 -4.73
N ARG A 18 -1.12 -33.40 -3.74
CA ARG A 18 -2.36 -33.19 -2.97
C ARG A 18 -2.20 -32.03 -1.98
N PRO A 19 -3.19 -31.10 -1.89
CA PRO A 19 -3.14 -29.99 -0.95
C PRO A 19 -3.05 -30.48 0.51
N THR A 20 -2.10 -29.93 1.27
CA THR A 20 -1.94 -30.24 2.70
C THR A 20 -3.10 -29.72 3.54
N ALA A 21 -3.29 -30.28 4.75
CA ALA A 21 -4.28 -29.74 5.70
C ALA A 21 -4.02 -28.27 6.05
N ALA A 22 -2.74 -27.88 6.15
CA ALA A 22 -2.34 -26.50 6.38
C ALA A 22 -2.80 -25.58 5.24
N TYR A 23 -2.63 -26.00 3.98
CA TYR A 23 -3.15 -25.27 2.81
C TYR A 23 -4.66 -25.04 2.92
N GLN A 24 -5.42 -26.10 3.22
CA GLN A 24 -6.88 -26.03 3.31
C GLN A 24 -7.34 -25.08 4.43
N GLN A 25 -6.72 -25.15 5.60
CA GLN A 25 -7.03 -24.26 6.73
C GLN A 25 -6.74 -22.78 6.39
N LYS A 26 -5.60 -22.48 5.75
CA LYS A 26 -5.26 -21.11 5.35
C LYS A 26 -6.16 -20.59 4.24
N ALA A 27 -6.59 -21.45 3.31
CA ALA A 27 -7.55 -21.10 2.28
C ALA A 27 -8.91 -20.71 2.88
N TRP A 28 -9.43 -21.52 3.81
CA TRP A 28 -10.68 -21.21 4.53
C TRP A 28 -10.58 -19.93 5.35
N LEU A 29 -9.46 -19.70 6.04
CA LEU A 29 -9.23 -18.45 6.78
C LEU A 29 -9.26 -17.23 5.84
N ALA A 30 -8.60 -17.32 4.67
CA ALA A 30 -8.59 -16.24 3.69
C ALA A 30 -10.00 -15.97 3.13
N VAL A 31 -10.75 -17.01 2.74
CA VAL A 31 -12.13 -16.88 2.25
C VAL A 31 -13.06 -16.31 3.32
N LEU A 32 -12.99 -16.81 4.55
CA LEU A 32 -13.85 -16.35 5.64
C LEU A 32 -13.54 -14.90 6.02
N SER A 33 -12.26 -14.53 6.11
CA SER A 33 -11.87 -13.14 6.40
C SER A 33 -12.33 -12.17 5.31
N LEU A 34 -12.19 -12.56 4.03
CA LEU A 34 -12.66 -11.76 2.90
C LEU A 34 -14.20 -11.66 2.89
N GLY A 35 -14.90 -12.78 3.13
CA GLY A 35 -16.36 -12.81 3.20
C GLY A 35 -16.90 -11.91 4.31
N VAL A 36 -16.28 -11.95 5.49
CA VAL A 36 -16.60 -11.03 6.60
C VAL A 36 -16.34 -9.58 6.21
N PHE A 37 -15.22 -9.28 5.56
CA PHE A 37 -14.92 -7.91 5.09
C PHE A 37 -15.97 -7.40 4.11
N VAL A 38 -16.33 -8.19 3.09
CA VAL A 38 -17.34 -7.83 2.09
C VAL A 38 -18.71 -7.64 2.73
N LEU A 39 -19.11 -8.56 3.62
CA LEU A 39 -20.39 -8.49 4.32
C LEU A 39 -20.48 -7.23 5.19
N LEU A 40 -19.45 -6.94 6.00
CA LEU A 40 -19.43 -5.76 6.85
C LEU A 40 -19.43 -4.47 6.04
N TYR A 41 -18.69 -4.45 4.91
CA TYR A 41 -18.67 -3.31 4.02
C TYR A 41 -20.05 -3.03 3.40
N LEU A 42 -20.70 -4.06 2.84
CA LEU A 42 -22.02 -3.93 2.24
C LEU A 42 -23.08 -3.59 3.30
N ALA A 43 -23.03 -4.22 4.47
CA ALA A 43 -23.95 -3.90 5.57
C ALA A 43 -23.83 -2.43 5.99
N LEU A 44 -22.61 -1.91 6.11
CA LEU A 44 -22.37 -0.51 6.46
C LEU A 44 -22.84 0.44 5.35
N ALA A 45 -22.56 0.13 4.08
CA ALA A 45 -23.03 0.93 2.94
C ALA A 45 -24.56 0.95 2.84
N SER A 46 -25.21 -0.22 2.94
CA SER A 46 -26.67 -0.36 2.94
C SER A 46 -27.29 0.39 4.11
N TRP A 47 -26.68 0.37 5.29
CA TRP A 47 -27.15 1.11 6.45
C TRP A 47 -27.09 2.63 6.23
N PHE A 48 -26.02 3.16 5.62
CA PHE A 48 -25.97 4.58 5.25
C PHE A 48 -27.01 4.94 4.19
N CYS A 49 -27.24 4.09 3.18
CA CYS A 49 -28.32 4.28 2.21
C CYS A 49 -29.69 4.35 2.89
N TRP A 50 -29.97 3.39 3.79
CA TRP A 50 -31.24 3.33 4.52
C TRP A 50 -31.43 4.53 5.45
N THR A 51 -30.38 4.93 6.18
CA THR A 51 -30.41 6.09 7.07
C THR A 51 -30.63 7.38 6.29
N ALA A 52 -29.95 7.54 5.14
CA ALA A 52 -30.15 8.68 4.26
C ALA A 52 -31.60 8.74 3.73
N TYR A 53 -32.12 7.61 3.25
CA TYR A 53 -33.50 7.51 2.79
C TYR A 53 -34.48 7.91 3.88
N ARG A 54 -34.37 7.30 5.07
CA ARG A 54 -35.25 7.54 6.23
C ARG A 54 -35.22 9.00 6.68
N VAL A 55 -34.03 9.56 6.93
CA VAL A 55 -33.91 10.93 7.47
C VAL A 55 -34.35 11.98 6.46
N ILE A 56 -34.10 11.77 5.17
CA ILE A 56 -34.55 12.70 4.11
C ILE A 56 -36.06 12.58 3.90
N SER A 57 -36.63 11.36 3.91
CA SER A 57 -38.08 11.18 3.82
C SER A 57 -38.82 11.83 4.99
N ASP A 58 -38.27 11.73 6.20
CA ASP A 58 -38.85 12.37 7.39
C ASP A 58 -38.80 13.90 7.29
N ALA A 59 -37.68 14.46 6.82
CA ALA A 59 -37.53 15.90 6.62
C ALA A 59 -38.51 16.49 5.59
N LEU A 60 -38.82 15.72 4.55
CA LEU A 60 -39.79 16.12 3.52
C LEU A 60 -41.23 16.04 4.02
N ALA A 61 -41.52 15.19 5.01
CA ALA A 61 -42.87 14.96 5.53
C ALA A 61 -43.26 15.89 6.68
N SER A 62 -42.32 16.33 7.53
CA SER A 62 -42.62 16.99 8.82
C SER A 62 -42.71 18.53 8.77
N GLY A 63 -42.31 19.19 7.67
CA GLY A 63 -42.52 20.62 7.42
C GLY A 63 -41.89 21.63 8.42
N THR A 64 -41.31 21.17 9.52
CA THR A 64 -40.67 21.97 10.59
C THR A 64 -39.15 21.99 10.44
N ASP A 65 -38.49 22.93 11.12
CA ASP A 65 -37.10 23.41 10.96
C ASP A 65 -36.08 22.31 10.53
N GLY A 66 -36.07 22.00 9.22
CA GLY A 66 -35.52 20.78 8.66
C GLY A 66 -34.00 20.79 8.48
N PHE A 67 -33.33 21.87 8.88
CA PHE A 67 -31.90 22.05 8.64
C PHE A 67 -31.06 20.89 9.21
N LEU A 68 -31.34 20.45 10.44
CA LEU A 68 -30.62 19.33 11.07
C LEU A 68 -30.90 17.99 10.37
N HIS A 69 -32.13 17.74 9.95
CA HIS A 69 -32.48 16.51 9.22
C HIS A 69 -31.85 16.49 7.83
N TYR A 70 -31.91 17.58 7.07
CA TYR A 70 -31.22 17.68 5.78
C TYR A 70 -29.70 17.54 5.92
N LEU A 71 -29.13 18.05 7.00
CA LEU A 71 -27.70 17.94 7.27
C LEU A 71 -27.27 16.51 7.62
N VAL A 72 -28.00 15.82 8.50
CA VAL A 72 -27.72 14.42 8.88
C VAL A 72 -28.01 13.47 7.71
N GLY A 73 -29.16 13.63 7.05
CA GLY A 73 -29.55 12.84 5.87
C GLY A 73 -28.60 13.07 4.69
N GLY A 74 -28.20 14.32 4.44
CA GLY A 74 -27.19 14.66 3.44
C GLY A 74 -25.81 14.08 3.76
N GLY A 75 -25.40 14.12 5.03
CA GLY A 75 -24.16 13.48 5.49
C GLY A 75 -24.16 11.95 5.27
N ALA A 76 -25.27 11.28 5.62
CA ALA A 76 -25.44 9.85 5.37
C ALA A 76 -25.48 9.50 3.87
N ALA A 77 -26.20 10.29 3.06
CA ALA A 77 -26.28 10.10 1.62
C ALA A 77 -24.90 10.25 0.96
N PHE A 78 -24.14 11.24 1.40
CA PHE A 78 -22.79 11.47 0.93
C PHE A 78 -21.82 10.33 1.30
N LEU A 79 -21.90 9.81 2.54
CA LEU A 79 -21.13 8.62 2.94
C LEU A 79 -21.52 7.37 2.14
N ALA A 80 -22.82 7.18 1.89
CA ALA A 80 -23.32 6.10 1.04
C ALA A 80 -22.77 6.18 -0.39
N VAL A 81 -22.85 7.36 -1.02
CA VAL A 81 -22.29 7.59 -2.36
C VAL A 81 -20.77 7.36 -2.36
N PHE A 82 -20.07 7.81 -1.32
CA PHE A 82 -18.63 7.64 -1.21
C PHE A 82 -18.22 6.15 -1.13
N MET A 83 -18.93 5.35 -0.34
CA MET A 83 -18.71 3.90 -0.29
C MET A 83 -19.08 3.25 -1.63
N LEU A 84 -20.29 3.49 -2.16
CA LEU A 84 -20.74 2.86 -3.41
C LEU A 84 -19.86 3.24 -4.61
N LYS A 85 -19.36 4.48 -4.68
CA LYS A 85 -18.45 4.94 -5.73
C LYS A 85 -17.21 4.05 -5.87
N ALA A 86 -16.68 3.54 -4.76
CA ALA A 86 -15.48 2.69 -4.77
C ALA A 86 -15.71 1.35 -5.49
N LEU A 87 -16.97 0.90 -5.63
CA LEU A 87 -17.32 -0.31 -6.37
C LEU A 87 -17.32 -0.10 -7.90
N PHE A 88 -17.44 1.14 -8.38
CA PHE A 88 -17.57 1.43 -9.82
C PHE A 88 -16.29 2.01 -10.46
N PHE A 89 -15.45 2.72 -9.70
CA PHE A 89 -14.24 3.37 -10.24
C PHE A 89 -12.98 2.56 -9.91
N MET A 90 -12.75 1.45 -10.62
CA MET A 90 -11.50 0.69 -10.53
C MET A 90 -10.56 1.00 -11.69
N LYS A 91 -9.26 1.04 -11.39
CA LYS A 91 -8.24 0.96 -12.43
C LYS A 91 -8.26 -0.46 -13.00
N ARG A 92 -8.40 -0.60 -14.32
CA ARG A 92 -8.06 -1.84 -15.01
C ARG A 92 -6.56 -2.06 -14.82
N GLY A 93 -6.15 -3.25 -14.39
CA GLY A 93 -4.73 -3.63 -14.40
C GLY A 93 -4.22 -3.48 -15.83
N GLY A 94 -3.17 -2.67 -16.01
CA GLY A 94 -2.63 -2.39 -17.33
C GLY A 94 -1.80 -3.57 -17.83
N THR A 95 -1.96 -3.91 -19.10
CA THR A 95 -1.02 -4.71 -19.90
C THR A 95 0.14 -3.84 -20.40
N ASP A 96 0.44 -2.75 -19.70
CA ASP A 96 1.41 -1.75 -20.12
C ASP A 96 2.81 -2.37 -20.10
N GLY A 97 3.45 -2.40 -21.26
CA GLY A 97 4.76 -3.01 -21.44
C GLY A 97 4.75 -4.53 -21.69
N LEU A 98 3.58 -5.13 -21.94
CA LEU A 98 3.44 -6.55 -22.31
C LEU A 98 3.07 -6.71 -23.79
N THR A 99 3.70 -7.68 -24.47
CA THR A 99 3.40 -8.03 -25.87
C THR A 99 2.58 -9.30 -25.92
N GLU A 100 1.32 -9.25 -26.38
CA GLU A 100 0.49 -10.44 -26.57
C GLU A 100 0.97 -11.27 -27.77
N ILE A 101 1.00 -12.59 -27.62
CA ILE A 101 1.30 -13.55 -28.70
C ILE A 101 0.20 -14.60 -28.80
N THR A 102 0.02 -15.15 -30.00
CA THR A 102 -0.98 -16.18 -30.29
C THR A 102 -0.35 -17.49 -30.76
N ALA A 103 -1.15 -18.57 -30.79
CA ALA A 103 -0.72 -19.86 -31.33
C ALA A 103 -0.38 -19.82 -32.83
N ALA A 104 -0.85 -18.81 -33.56
CA ALA A 104 -0.45 -18.59 -34.95
C ALA A 104 0.95 -17.97 -35.04
N ASP A 105 1.31 -17.11 -34.08
CA ASP A 105 2.62 -16.44 -34.05
C ASP A 105 3.73 -17.37 -33.57
N GLN A 106 3.45 -18.20 -32.55
CA GLN A 106 4.42 -19.09 -31.90
C GLN A 106 3.84 -20.51 -31.68
N PRO A 107 3.54 -21.29 -32.74
CA PRO A 107 2.88 -22.58 -32.63
C PRO A 107 3.64 -23.58 -31.75
N ARG A 108 4.99 -23.55 -31.76
CA ARG A 108 5.82 -24.46 -30.96
C ARG A 108 5.70 -24.19 -29.46
N LEU A 109 5.76 -22.92 -29.07
CA LEU A 109 5.58 -22.51 -27.68
C LEU A 109 4.19 -22.90 -27.18
N PHE A 110 3.14 -22.63 -27.97
CA PHE A 110 1.78 -23.00 -27.58
C PHE A 110 1.57 -24.51 -27.49
N ALA A 111 2.18 -25.31 -28.39
CA ALA A 111 2.16 -26.77 -28.28
C ALA A 111 2.83 -27.25 -26.97
N PHE A 112 3.97 -26.66 -26.61
CA PHE A 112 4.65 -26.93 -25.34
C PHE A 112 3.78 -26.55 -24.13
N LEU A 113 3.21 -25.34 -24.13
CA LEU A 113 2.34 -24.86 -23.05
C LEU A 113 1.06 -25.68 -22.91
N HIS A 114 0.43 -26.09 -24.01
CA HIS A 114 -0.76 -26.93 -23.98
C HIS A 114 -0.45 -28.32 -23.41
N ARG A 115 0.64 -28.95 -23.86
CA ARG A 115 1.08 -30.23 -23.30
C ARG A 115 1.40 -30.12 -21.81
N LEU A 116 2.07 -29.05 -21.39
CA LEU A 116 2.38 -28.80 -20.00
C LEU A 116 1.12 -28.56 -19.15
N ALA A 117 0.15 -27.82 -19.66
CA ALA A 117 -1.14 -27.61 -19.01
C ALA A 117 -1.89 -28.94 -18.83
N ASP A 118 -1.91 -29.77 -19.87
CA ASP A 118 -2.56 -31.07 -19.87
C ASP A 118 -1.88 -32.01 -18.84
N ASP A 119 -0.54 -32.06 -18.80
CA ASP A 119 0.24 -32.85 -17.82
C ASP A 119 0.07 -32.34 -16.37
N ALA A 120 -0.05 -31.02 -16.17
CA ALA A 120 -0.27 -30.41 -14.87
C ALA A 120 -1.73 -30.54 -14.37
N GLY A 121 -2.66 -31.00 -15.21
CA GLY A 121 -4.10 -30.97 -14.93
C GLY A 121 -4.65 -29.55 -14.77
N ALA A 122 -4.04 -28.59 -15.46
CA ALA A 122 -4.31 -27.16 -15.36
C ALA A 122 -5.10 -26.64 -16.57
N PRO A 123 -5.95 -25.61 -16.42
CA PRO A 123 -6.56 -24.94 -17.57
C PRO A 123 -5.48 -24.27 -18.42
N ARG A 124 -5.67 -24.31 -19.75
CA ARG A 124 -4.81 -23.61 -20.72
C ARG A 124 -4.89 -22.09 -20.52
N PRO A 125 -3.80 -21.34 -20.78
CA PRO A 125 -3.79 -19.88 -20.64
C PRO A 125 -4.75 -19.25 -21.64
N ALA A 126 -5.51 -18.24 -21.19
CA ALA A 126 -6.43 -17.52 -22.06
C ALA A 126 -5.70 -16.61 -23.04
N ARG A 127 -4.64 -15.97 -22.57
CA ARG A 127 -3.71 -15.15 -23.35
C ARG A 127 -2.29 -15.35 -22.83
N VAL A 128 -1.32 -15.27 -23.72
CA VAL A 128 0.11 -15.36 -23.41
C VAL A 128 0.76 -14.04 -23.78
N TYR A 129 1.50 -13.48 -22.83
CA TYR A 129 2.19 -12.21 -22.95
C TYR A 129 3.69 -12.39 -22.78
N LEU A 130 4.47 -11.61 -23.52
CA LEU A 130 5.92 -11.55 -23.41
C LEU A 130 6.33 -10.23 -22.74
N SER A 131 7.37 -10.28 -21.93
CA SER A 131 7.96 -9.11 -21.28
C SER A 131 9.48 -9.16 -21.29
N ALA A 132 10.13 -8.05 -20.96
CA ALA A 132 11.60 -7.98 -20.87
C ALA A 132 12.14 -8.47 -19.51
N ARG A 133 11.29 -8.96 -18.61
CA ARG A 133 11.66 -9.22 -17.20
C ARG A 133 12.36 -10.56 -17.03
N VAL A 134 13.10 -10.72 -15.93
CA VAL A 134 13.57 -12.03 -15.45
C VAL A 134 12.48 -12.66 -14.59
N ASN A 135 11.33 -12.95 -15.21
CA ASN A 135 10.17 -13.47 -14.49
C ASN A 135 9.26 -14.32 -15.39
N ALA A 136 8.48 -15.21 -14.81
CA ALA A 136 7.28 -15.78 -15.39
C ALA A 136 6.17 -15.64 -14.36
N ALA A 137 4.96 -15.30 -14.78
CA ALA A 137 3.88 -15.05 -13.83
C ALA A 137 2.51 -15.33 -14.40
N VAL A 138 1.61 -15.85 -13.57
CA VAL A 138 0.18 -15.91 -13.85
C VAL A 138 -0.53 -14.64 -13.35
N PHE A 139 -1.30 -13.99 -14.22
CA PHE A 139 -2.12 -12.84 -13.85
C PHE A 139 -3.53 -12.93 -14.45
N TYR A 140 -4.41 -12.00 -14.09
CA TYR A 140 -5.81 -12.00 -14.50
C TYR A 140 -6.28 -10.58 -14.83
N ASP A 141 -7.24 -10.47 -15.75
CA ASP A 141 -7.96 -9.23 -15.97
C ASP A 141 -8.74 -8.86 -14.71
N LEU A 142 -8.68 -7.60 -14.29
CA LEU A 142 -9.29 -7.13 -13.05
C LEU A 142 -10.65 -6.50 -13.31
N SER A 143 -11.69 -7.00 -12.64
CA SER A 143 -13.06 -6.46 -12.64
C SER A 143 -13.79 -6.83 -11.33
N VAL A 144 -14.71 -5.98 -10.85
CA VAL A 144 -15.58 -6.27 -9.69
C VAL A 144 -16.47 -7.47 -9.98
N LEU A 145 -16.84 -7.69 -11.25
CA LEU A 145 -17.57 -8.88 -11.66
C LEU A 145 -16.79 -10.16 -11.33
N ASN A 146 -15.46 -10.09 -11.23
CA ASN A 146 -14.63 -11.24 -10.88
C ASN A 146 -14.74 -11.64 -9.40
N LEU A 147 -15.39 -10.84 -8.53
CA LEU A 147 -15.79 -11.28 -7.19
C LEU A 147 -16.90 -12.35 -7.23
N LEU A 148 -17.71 -12.34 -8.30
CA LEU A 148 -18.85 -13.25 -8.48
C LEU A 148 -18.57 -14.33 -9.53
N PHE A 149 -17.68 -14.04 -10.50
CA PHE A 149 -17.36 -14.95 -11.61
C PHE A 149 -15.85 -15.22 -11.69
N PRO A 150 -15.41 -16.44 -12.07
CA PRO A 150 -13.97 -16.72 -12.22
C PRO A 150 -13.34 -15.88 -13.34
N SER A 151 -12.18 -15.26 -13.07
CA SER A 151 -11.40 -14.55 -14.08
C SER A 151 -10.63 -15.52 -14.99
N ARG A 152 -10.40 -15.10 -16.23
CA ARG A 152 -9.52 -15.82 -17.15
C ARG A 152 -8.06 -15.57 -16.75
N LYS A 153 -7.27 -16.65 -16.70
CA LYS A 153 -5.86 -16.62 -16.31
C LYS A 153 -4.99 -16.41 -17.55
N ASN A 154 -4.15 -15.38 -17.51
CA ASN A 154 -3.17 -15.03 -18.52
C ASN A 154 -1.77 -15.42 -18.02
N LEU A 155 -0.87 -15.74 -18.95
CA LEU A 155 0.52 -16.10 -18.64
C LEU A 155 1.47 -15.03 -19.16
N GLU A 156 2.36 -14.53 -18.31
CA GLU A 156 3.50 -13.71 -18.70
C GLU A 156 4.76 -14.59 -18.77
N ILE A 157 5.52 -14.47 -19.86
CA ILE A 157 6.84 -15.08 -20.03
C ILE A 157 7.86 -13.97 -20.29
N GLY A 158 8.73 -13.75 -19.31
CA GLY A 158 9.84 -12.81 -19.43
C GLY A 158 10.97 -13.36 -20.29
N LEU A 159 11.40 -12.60 -21.28
CA LEU A 159 12.45 -13.04 -22.22
C LEU A 159 13.85 -13.04 -21.60
N ALA A 160 14.11 -12.19 -20.59
CA ALA A 160 15.39 -12.22 -19.88
C ALA A 160 15.52 -13.48 -19.01
N LEU A 161 14.39 -14.07 -18.59
CA LEU A 161 14.36 -15.40 -17.98
C LEU A 161 14.69 -16.50 -19.00
N VAL A 162 13.99 -16.49 -20.15
CA VAL A 162 14.22 -17.45 -21.26
C VAL A 162 15.69 -17.46 -21.69
N ASN A 163 16.34 -16.29 -21.65
CA ASN A 163 17.73 -16.15 -22.06
C ASN A 163 18.69 -17.03 -21.25
N VAL A 164 18.50 -17.11 -19.93
CA VAL A 164 19.44 -17.76 -19.00
C VAL A 164 19.09 -19.23 -18.75
N LEU A 165 17.83 -19.62 -18.93
CA LEU A 165 17.36 -20.97 -18.62
C LEU A 165 17.54 -21.96 -19.78
N THR A 166 17.75 -23.21 -19.39
CA THR A 166 17.66 -24.38 -20.27
C THR A 166 16.20 -24.80 -20.47
N VAL A 167 15.94 -25.71 -21.42
CA VAL A 167 14.58 -26.22 -21.68
C VAL A 167 14.00 -26.92 -20.44
N SER A 168 14.80 -27.67 -19.66
CA SER A 168 14.31 -28.35 -18.45
C SER A 168 13.98 -27.39 -17.32
N GLU A 169 14.85 -26.40 -17.09
CA GLU A 169 14.62 -25.35 -16.09
C GLU A 169 13.41 -24.49 -16.48
N MET A 170 13.26 -24.16 -17.78
CA MET A 170 12.09 -23.44 -18.28
C MET A 170 10.81 -24.24 -18.12
N LYS A 171 10.85 -25.57 -18.38
CA LYS A 171 9.74 -26.46 -18.09
C LYS A 171 9.38 -26.42 -16.60
N ALA A 172 10.37 -26.42 -15.70
CA ALA A 172 10.15 -26.41 -14.26
C ALA A 172 9.50 -25.10 -13.78
N VAL A 173 9.99 -23.95 -14.26
CA VAL A 173 9.39 -22.64 -13.95
C VAL A 173 7.97 -22.55 -14.51
N LEU A 174 7.74 -22.94 -15.76
CA LEU A 174 6.38 -22.94 -16.32
C LEU A 174 5.48 -23.94 -15.61
N ALA A 175 5.98 -25.11 -15.21
CA ALA A 175 5.22 -26.11 -14.45
C ALA A 175 4.79 -25.57 -13.08
N HIS A 176 5.66 -24.79 -12.42
CA HIS A 176 5.33 -24.05 -11.22
C HIS A 176 4.19 -23.06 -11.47
N GLU A 177 4.27 -22.24 -12.52
CA GLU A 177 3.17 -21.34 -12.92
C GLU A 177 1.87 -22.10 -13.20
N PHE A 178 1.93 -23.24 -13.90
CA PHE A 178 0.78 -24.11 -14.15
C PHE A 178 0.24 -24.77 -12.86
N GLY A 179 1.08 -24.95 -11.85
CA GLY A 179 0.66 -25.24 -10.48
C GLY A 179 -0.30 -24.19 -9.93
N HIS A 180 -0.06 -22.91 -10.19
CA HIS A 180 -1.02 -21.84 -9.86
C HIS A 180 -2.27 -21.84 -10.77
N PHE A 181 -2.16 -22.30 -12.02
CA PHE A 181 -3.33 -22.49 -12.89
C PHE A 181 -4.28 -23.58 -12.36
N ALA A 182 -3.77 -24.71 -11.89
CA ALA A 182 -4.58 -25.81 -11.34
C ALA A 182 -5.23 -25.45 -9.98
N GLN A 183 -4.62 -24.56 -9.21
CA GLN A 183 -5.12 -24.18 -7.88
C GLN A 183 -6.36 -23.26 -7.97
N ARG A 184 -7.49 -23.73 -7.41
CA ARG A 184 -8.73 -22.93 -7.27
C ARG A 184 -8.57 -21.77 -6.29
N SER A 185 -7.71 -21.90 -5.29
CA SER A 185 -7.43 -20.85 -4.28
C SER A 185 -6.78 -19.60 -4.87
N MET A 186 -6.26 -19.67 -6.10
CA MET A 186 -5.67 -18.50 -6.75
C MET A 186 -6.70 -17.38 -6.99
N ALA A 187 -7.99 -17.72 -7.17
CA ALA A 187 -9.08 -16.74 -7.25
C ALA A 187 -9.20 -15.88 -5.97
N ILE A 188 -8.82 -16.43 -4.82
CA ILE A 188 -8.81 -15.70 -3.53
C ILE A 188 -7.83 -14.52 -3.62
N GLY A 189 -6.67 -14.71 -4.25
CA GLY A 189 -5.70 -13.62 -4.48
C GLY A 189 -6.32 -12.47 -5.28
N SER A 190 -7.02 -12.80 -6.37
CA SER A 190 -7.75 -11.82 -7.19
C SER A 190 -8.80 -11.06 -6.40
N TRP A 191 -9.62 -11.77 -5.61
CA TRP A 191 -10.66 -11.14 -4.81
C TRP A 191 -10.10 -10.23 -3.73
N VAL A 192 -8.99 -10.63 -3.09
CA VAL A 192 -8.30 -9.81 -2.09
C VAL A 192 -7.71 -8.56 -2.73
N TYR A 193 -7.13 -8.66 -3.92
CA TYR A 193 -6.64 -7.50 -4.65
C TYR A 193 -7.79 -6.52 -4.99
N ILE A 194 -8.95 -7.02 -5.42
CA ILE A 194 -10.14 -6.19 -5.66
C ILE A 194 -10.58 -5.51 -4.35
N ALA A 195 -10.61 -6.24 -3.24
CA ALA A 195 -10.93 -5.67 -1.93
C ALA A 195 -9.93 -4.58 -1.50
N GLN A 196 -8.63 -4.76 -1.78
CA GLN A 196 -7.60 -3.73 -1.58
C GLN A 196 -7.84 -2.50 -2.46
N GLN A 197 -8.21 -2.67 -3.72
CA GLN A 197 -8.54 -1.54 -4.61
C GLN A 197 -9.74 -0.76 -4.09
N ILE A 198 -10.82 -1.43 -3.71
CA ILE A 198 -12.01 -0.80 -3.10
C ILE A 198 -11.61 -0.03 -1.85
N ALA A 199 -10.87 -0.67 -0.93
CA ALA A 199 -10.42 -0.05 0.29
C ALA A 199 -9.47 1.13 0.03
N SER A 200 -8.57 1.04 -0.95
CA SER A 200 -7.66 2.14 -1.32
C SER A 200 -8.41 3.36 -1.86
N GLN A 201 -9.50 3.18 -2.63
CA GLN A 201 -10.32 4.31 -3.07
C GLN A 201 -11.04 4.98 -1.88
N VAL A 202 -11.50 4.19 -0.91
CA VAL A 202 -12.18 4.67 0.31
C VAL A 202 -11.20 5.32 1.31
N ILE A 203 -9.98 4.80 1.42
CA ILE A 203 -8.98 5.21 2.43
C ILE A 203 -8.00 6.27 1.88
N ALA A 204 -7.54 6.14 0.63
CA ALA A 204 -6.39 6.89 0.10
C ALA A 204 -6.77 8.10 -0.78
N LYS A 205 -7.92 8.12 -1.48
CA LYS A 205 -8.37 9.32 -2.22
C LYS A 205 -9.00 10.35 -1.27
N ARG A 206 -8.12 11.04 -0.55
CA ARG A 206 -8.43 12.05 0.48
C ARG A 206 -9.03 13.36 -0.05
N ASP A 207 -8.98 13.63 -1.35
CA ASP A 207 -9.11 15.02 -1.80
C ASP A 207 -10.50 15.66 -1.72
N ALA A 208 -11.57 15.01 -2.18
CA ALA A 208 -12.88 15.68 -2.25
C ALA A 208 -13.57 15.74 -0.88
N LEU A 209 -13.62 14.60 -0.19
CA LEU A 209 -14.23 14.44 1.13
C LEU A 209 -13.50 15.29 2.18
N ASP A 210 -12.17 15.23 2.23
CA ASP A 210 -11.43 15.98 3.25
C ASP A 210 -11.35 17.49 2.93
N LYS A 211 -11.54 17.92 1.66
CA LYS A 211 -11.72 19.35 1.33
C LYS A 211 -13.07 19.86 1.83
N LEU A 212 -14.16 19.12 1.61
CA LEU A 212 -15.48 19.46 2.11
C LEU A 212 -15.50 19.53 3.65
N LEU A 213 -14.93 18.51 4.31
CA LEU A 213 -14.82 18.48 5.78
C LEU A 213 -14.01 19.67 6.31
N ARG A 214 -12.91 20.04 5.65
CA ARG A 214 -12.12 21.23 6.01
C ARG A 214 -12.89 22.52 5.81
N MET A 215 -13.64 22.65 4.73
CA MET A 215 -14.50 23.82 4.48
C MET A 215 -15.55 23.97 5.59
N LEU A 216 -16.25 22.89 5.95
CA LEU A 216 -17.23 22.87 7.04
C LEU A 216 -16.60 23.14 8.42
N SER A 217 -15.41 22.58 8.66
CA SER A 217 -14.70 22.72 9.94
C SER A 217 -14.09 24.12 10.16
N ASN A 218 -13.89 24.90 9.09
CA ASN A 218 -13.26 26.23 9.14
C ASN A 218 -14.23 27.39 8.89
N PHE A 219 -15.54 27.12 8.80
CA PHE A 219 -16.53 28.13 8.45
C PHE A 219 -16.88 29.04 9.64
N ASP A 220 -17.65 28.52 10.60
CA ASP A 220 -18.08 29.20 11.83
C ASP A 220 -18.16 28.14 12.95
N VAL A 221 -17.76 28.48 14.19
CA VAL A 221 -17.79 27.59 15.37
C VAL A 221 -19.16 26.91 15.56
N ARG A 222 -20.25 27.58 15.19
CA ARG A 222 -21.62 27.04 15.29
C ARG A 222 -21.89 25.83 14.39
N VAL A 223 -21.10 25.66 13.31
CA VAL A 223 -21.22 24.57 12.34
C VAL A 223 -19.98 23.67 12.35
N ALA A 224 -18.82 24.21 12.77
CA ALA A 224 -17.54 23.52 12.78
C ALA A 224 -17.56 22.22 13.60
N TRP A 225 -18.30 22.18 14.72
CA TRP A 225 -18.44 20.98 15.55
C TRP A 225 -19.06 19.80 14.78
N ILE A 226 -19.93 20.07 13.81
CA ILE A 226 -20.53 19.06 12.93
C ILE A 226 -19.47 18.51 11.97
N GLY A 227 -18.65 19.40 11.40
CA GLY A 227 -17.48 19.03 10.60
C GLY A 227 -16.50 18.16 11.39
N TRP A 228 -16.26 18.47 12.66
CA TRP A 228 -15.39 17.67 13.54
C TRP A 228 -15.96 16.29 13.85
N ILE A 229 -17.25 16.19 14.17
CA ILE A 229 -17.93 14.91 14.39
C ILE A 229 -17.91 14.07 13.12
N LEU A 230 -18.27 14.65 11.97
CA LEU A 230 -18.26 13.92 10.69
C LEU A 230 -16.85 13.47 10.30
N SER A 231 -15.83 14.29 10.57
CA SER A 231 -14.42 13.91 10.36
C SER A 231 -14.01 12.75 11.26
N LEU A 232 -14.46 12.73 12.51
CA LEU A 232 -14.21 11.64 13.45
C LEU A 232 -14.89 10.34 13.01
N VAL A 233 -16.14 10.42 12.53
CA VAL A 233 -16.87 9.27 11.97
C VAL A 233 -16.17 8.73 10.73
N VAL A 234 -15.81 9.58 9.77
CA VAL A 234 -15.06 9.18 8.56
C VAL A 234 -13.73 8.52 8.94
N TRP A 235 -12.99 9.11 9.88
CA TRP A 235 -11.76 8.54 10.40
C TRP A 235 -12.00 7.15 11.00
N SER A 236 -13.05 6.97 11.80
CA SER A 236 -13.37 5.69 12.44
C SER A 236 -13.73 4.59 11.42
N ILE A 237 -14.51 4.91 10.38
CA ILE A 237 -14.86 3.96 9.31
C ILE A 237 -13.61 3.55 8.53
N ARG A 238 -12.80 4.52 8.09
CA ARG A 238 -11.52 4.25 7.40
C ARG A 238 -10.60 3.40 8.28
N SER A 239 -10.57 3.70 9.57
CA SER A 239 -9.75 3.00 10.55
C SER A 239 -10.12 1.51 10.70
N LEU A 240 -11.42 1.22 10.84
CA LEU A 240 -11.93 -0.16 10.93
C LEU A 240 -11.71 -0.92 9.62
N MET A 241 -12.04 -0.28 8.48
CA MET A 241 -11.87 -0.89 7.16
C MET A 241 -10.41 -1.25 6.87
N ASP A 242 -9.47 -0.36 7.15
CA ASP A 242 -8.03 -0.63 7.00
C ASP A 242 -7.59 -1.80 7.89
N THR A 243 -8.11 -1.89 9.12
CA THR A 243 -7.74 -2.99 10.03
C THR A 243 -8.30 -4.34 9.55
N LEU A 244 -9.57 -4.38 9.14
CA LEU A 244 -10.18 -5.59 8.57
C LEU A 244 -9.44 -6.03 7.31
N LEU A 245 -9.08 -5.09 6.43
CA LEU A 245 -8.30 -5.40 5.24
C LEU A 245 -6.92 -5.97 5.60
N ARG A 246 -6.22 -5.44 6.61
CA ARG A 246 -4.94 -6.01 7.06
C ARG A 246 -5.08 -7.47 7.49
N ILE A 247 -6.17 -7.83 8.17
CA ILE A 247 -6.45 -9.23 8.53
C ILE A 247 -6.61 -10.10 7.27
N VAL A 248 -7.38 -9.61 6.29
CA VAL A 248 -7.57 -10.30 5.00
C VAL A 248 -6.24 -10.50 4.27
N VAL A 249 -5.41 -9.45 4.22
CA VAL A 249 -4.09 -9.50 3.57
C VAL A 249 -3.14 -10.45 4.30
N LEU A 250 -3.15 -10.46 5.63
CA LEU A 250 -2.37 -11.41 6.42
C LEU A 250 -2.79 -12.86 6.15
N ALA A 251 -4.09 -13.14 6.08
CA ALA A 251 -4.61 -14.45 5.76
C ALA A 251 -4.27 -14.88 4.32
N GLN A 252 -4.42 -13.98 3.35
CA GLN A 252 -4.07 -14.21 1.94
C GLN A 252 -2.59 -14.51 1.75
N ARG A 253 -1.68 -13.82 2.43
CA ARG A 253 -0.25 -14.09 2.33
C ARG A 253 0.17 -15.40 2.95
N ALA A 254 -0.43 -15.77 4.08
CA ALA A 254 -0.22 -17.09 4.69
C ALA A 254 -0.65 -18.22 3.75
N LEU A 255 -1.76 -18.02 3.01
CA LEU A 255 -2.18 -18.90 1.93
C LEU A 255 -1.17 -18.89 0.76
N SER A 256 -0.73 -17.71 0.31
CA SER A 256 0.22 -17.55 -0.80
C SER A 256 1.46 -18.42 -0.62
N ARG A 257 2.05 -18.44 0.58
CA ARG A 257 3.20 -19.31 0.87
C ARG A 257 2.91 -20.79 0.65
N GLN A 258 1.73 -21.26 1.04
CA GLN A 258 1.33 -22.65 0.82
C GLN A 258 1.04 -22.93 -0.67
N MET A 259 0.55 -21.94 -1.41
CA MET A 259 0.37 -22.03 -2.87
C MET A 259 1.70 -22.21 -3.60
N GLU A 260 2.75 -21.51 -3.17
CA GLU A 260 4.12 -21.61 -3.71
C GLU A 260 4.72 -23.00 -3.49
N PHE A 261 4.68 -23.53 -2.26
CA PHE A 261 5.15 -24.89 -1.99
C PHE A 261 4.37 -25.94 -2.78
N GLN A 262 3.07 -25.74 -2.96
CA GLN A 262 2.25 -26.64 -3.75
C GLN A 262 2.57 -26.56 -5.24
N ALA A 263 2.85 -25.37 -5.76
CA ALA A 263 3.29 -25.15 -7.13
C ALA A 263 4.68 -25.76 -7.39
N ASP A 264 5.60 -25.64 -6.44
CA ASP A 264 6.90 -26.33 -6.49
C ASP A 264 6.73 -27.85 -6.59
N LEU A 265 5.80 -28.45 -5.84
CA LEU A 265 5.55 -29.89 -5.92
C LEU A 265 4.93 -30.31 -7.26
N VAL A 266 4.17 -29.43 -7.93
CA VAL A 266 3.71 -29.66 -9.32
C VAL A 266 4.89 -29.62 -10.28
N ALA A 267 5.81 -28.65 -10.15
CA ALA A 267 7.04 -28.63 -10.93
C ALA A 267 7.85 -29.92 -10.73
N VAL A 268 8.09 -30.31 -9.47
CA VAL A 268 8.81 -31.55 -9.13
C VAL A 268 8.16 -32.80 -9.72
N ALA A 269 6.83 -32.88 -9.72
CA ALA A 269 6.11 -34.00 -10.34
C ALA A 269 6.33 -34.09 -11.86
N LEU A 270 6.61 -32.96 -12.54
CA LEU A 270 6.72 -32.89 -14.00
C LEU A 270 8.18 -32.83 -14.51
N THR A 271 9.11 -32.40 -13.67
CA THR A 271 10.52 -32.14 -14.07
C THR A 271 11.56 -32.74 -13.12
N GLY A 272 11.16 -33.34 -12.00
CA GLY A 272 12.08 -33.80 -10.96
C GLY A 272 12.50 -32.70 -9.99
N SER A 273 13.19 -33.09 -8.92
CA SER A 273 13.48 -32.22 -7.76
C SER A 273 14.54 -31.15 -8.03
N ASP A 274 15.44 -31.35 -8.99
CA ASP A 274 16.61 -30.48 -9.18
C ASP A 274 16.33 -29.29 -10.11
N GLU A 275 15.48 -29.42 -11.13
CA GLU A 275 15.30 -28.39 -12.16
C GLU A 275 14.75 -27.06 -11.62
N ILE A 276 13.78 -27.11 -10.69
CA ILE A 276 13.25 -25.89 -10.05
C ILE A 276 14.32 -25.23 -9.16
N VAL A 277 15.16 -26.02 -8.47
CA VAL A 277 16.24 -25.52 -7.61
C VAL A 277 17.33 -24.86 -8.46
N ASN A 278 17.70 -25.49 -9.58
CA ASN A 278 18.66 -24.98 -10.55
C ASN A 278 18.19 -23.66 -11.15
N ALA A 279 16.92 -23.59 -11.58
CA ALA A 279 16.31 -22.36 -12.07
C ALA A 279 16.37 -21.24 -11.01
N LEU A 280 15.92 -21.52 -9.77
CA LEU A 280 15.95 -20.54 -8.66
C LEU A 280 17.36 -20.01 -8.37
N HIS A 281 18.40 -20.83 -8.55
CA HIS A 281 19.78 -20.42 -8.32
C HIS A 281 20.26 -19.43 -9.39
N LYS A 282 19.95 -19.70 -10.67
CA LYS A 282 20.32 -18.82 -11.79
C LYS A 282 19.58 -17.48 -11.76
N LEU A 283 18.36 -17.43 -11.22
CA LEU A 283 17.53 -16.23 -11.20
C LEU A 283 18.22 -15.01 -10.55
N GLN A 284 18.96 -15.20 -9.46
CA GLN A 284 19.60 -14.08 -8.76
C GLN A 284 20.66 -13.40 -9.62
N ALA A 285 21.56 -14.18 -10.23
CA ALA A 285 22.56 -13.67 -11.15
C ALA A 285 21.94 -13.09 -12.42
N ALA A 286 20.85 -13.71 -12.91
CA ALA A 286 20.11 -13.22 -14.06
C ALA A 286 19.47 -11.85 -13.80
N ASP A 287 18.82 -11.65 -12.65
CA ASP A 287 18.18 -10.39 -12.29
C ASP A 287 19.22 -9.26 -12.10
N GLU A 288 20.31 -9.54 -11.39
CA GLU A 288 21.41 -8.58 -11.22
C GLU A 288 22.04 -8.19 -12.57
N ALA A 289 22.31 -9.17 -13.43
CA ALA A 289 22.87 -8.92 -14.75
C ALA A 289 21.88 -8.17 -15.66
N TRP A 290 20.58 -8.42 -15.53
CA TRP A 290 19.56 -7.69 -16.28
C TRP A 290 19.47 -6.23 -15.83
N SER A 291 19.52 -5.95 -14.53
CA SER A 291 19.58 -4.58 -14.00
C SER A 291 20.79 -3.79 -14.54
N ARG A 292 21.96 -4.44 -14.59
CA ARG A 292 23.19 -3.88 -15.20
C ARG A 292 23.04 -3.68 -16.71
N THR A 293 22.33 -4.59 -17.39
CA THR A 293 22.03 -4.48 -18.83
C THR A 293 21.13 -3.29 -19.10
N LEU A 294 20.05 -3.10 -18.35
CA LEU A 294 19.18 -1.92 -18.47
C LEU A 294 19.96 -0.63 -18.18
N SER A 295 20.82 -0.62 -17.16
CA SER A 295 21.67 0.53 -16.85
C SER A 295 22.70 0.85 -17.95
N PHE A 296 23.16 -0.18 -18.67
CA PHE A 296 23.99 -0.02 -19.87
C PHE A 296 23.17 0.54 -21.04
N THR A 297 21.99 -0.03 -21.30
CA THR A 297 21.08 0.45 -22.34
C THR A 297 20.67 1.89 -22.12
N ASP A 298 20.31 2.29 -20.90
CA ASP A 298 19.95 3.67 -20.56
C ASP A 298 21.12 4.66 -20.77
N ALA A 299 22.36 4.19 -20.62
CA ALA A 299 23.55 5.00 -20.91
C ALA A 299 23.74 5.17 -22.43
N GLU A 300 23.60 4.10 -23.22
CA GLU A 300 23.71 4.15 -24.68
C GLU A 300 22.57 4.96 -25.32
N VAL A 301 21.33 4.80 -24.83
CA VAL A 301 20.15 5.54 -25.32
C VAL A 301 20.32 7.04 -25.07
N ARG A 302 20.89 7.44 -23.93
CA ARG A 302 21.25 8.84 -23.67
C ARG A 302 22.31 9.40 -24.62
N GLN A 303 23.14 8.53 -25.20
CA GLN A 303 24.09 8.87 -26.26
C GLN A 303 23.47 8.77 -27.68
N GLY A 304 22.16 8.55 -27.78
CA GLY A 304 21.44 8.48 -29.05
C GLY A 304 21.53 7.13 -29.77
N ARG A 305 22.09 6.10 -29.12
CA ARG A 305 22.29 4.77 -29.71
C ARG A 305 21.45 3.71 -28.99
N LEU A 306 20.85 2.80 -29.75
CA LEU A 306 20.19 1.61 -29.21
C LEU A 306 21.11 0.40 -29.37
N PRO A 307 21.48 -0.31 -28.29
CA PRO A 307 22.27 -1.53 -28.41
C PRO A 307 21.61 -2.58 -29.31
N HIS A 308 22.42 -3.31 -30.08
CA HIS A 308 21.94 -4.27 -31.08
C HIS A 308 21.10 -5.42 -30.50
N ASP A 309 21.57 -6.04 -29.41
CA ASP A 309 20.90 -7.16 -28.74
C ASP A 309 21.10 -7.10 -27.22
N LEU A 310 20.06 -6.70 -26.50
CA LEU A 310 20.06 -6.62 -25.03
C LEU A 310 20.27 -8.00 -24.38
N PHE A 311 19.84 -9.08 -25.02
CA PHE A 311 19.96 -10.43 -24.46
C PHE A 311 21.39 -10.99 -24.62
N ALA A 312 22.11 -10.57 -25.67
CA ALA A 312 23.53 -10.82 -25.79
C ALA A 312 24.33 -10.06 -24.71
N ILE A 313 23.98 -8.79 -24.46
CA ILE A 313 24.57 -8.00 -23.35
C ILE A 313 24.30 -8.66 -22.01
N HIS A 314 23.07 -9.14 -21.78
CA HIS A 314 22.69 -9.81 -20.54
C HIS A 314 23.57 -11.02 -20.23
N HIS A 315 23.81 -11.90 -21.20
CA HIS A 315 24.77 -12.99 -21.04
C HIS A 315 26.20 -12.51 -20.86
N GLY A 316 26.63 -11.53 -21.65
CA GLY A 316 27.97 -10.95 -21.53
C GLY A 316 28.26 -10.39 -20.14
N VAL A 317 27.27 -9.75 -19.50
CA VAL A 317 27.38 -9.25 -18.12
C VAL A 317 27.56 -10.38 -17.11
N ILE A 318 26.83 -11.51 -17.25
CA ILE A 318 27.00 -12.68 -16.39
C ILE A 318 28.43 -13.22 -16.52
N ASP A 319 28.88 -13.47 -17.75
CA ASP A 319 30.22 -14.02 -18.01
C ASP A 319 31.34 -13.08 -17.55
N LYS A 320 31.20 -11.77 -17.75
CA LYS A 320 32.19 -10.81 -17.24
C LYS A 320 32.21 -10.75 -15.73
N THR A 321 31.04 -10.79 -15.07
CA THR A 321 30.97 -10.82 -13.60
C THR A 321 31.61 -12.08 -13.03
N ALA A 322 31.36 -13.24 -13.66
CA ALA A 322 32.02 -14.51 -13.31
C ALA A 322 33.56 -14.41 -13.39
N ARG A 323 34.10 -13.80 -14.46
CA ARG A 323 35.55 -13.58 -14.61
C ARG A 323 36.12 -12.63 -13.57
N ILE A 324 35.43 -11.52 -13.28
CA ILE A 324 35.86 -10.53 -12.27
C ILE A 324 35.94 -11.16 -10.89
N LEU A 325 34.92 -11.94 -10.52
CA LEU A 325 34.85 -12.65 -9.24
C LEU A 325 35.80 -13.86 -9.18
N ASN A 326 36.31 -14.30 -10.34
CA ASN A 326 37.01 -15.57 -10.50
C ASN A 326 36.18 -16.75 -9.97
N ASP A 327 34.87 -16.71 -10.23
CA ASP A 327 33.89 -17.74 -9.89
C ASP A 327 33.23 -18.27 -11.16
N GLU A 328 33.67 -19.43 -11.62
CA GLU A 328 33.15 -20.09 -12.82
C GLU A 328 31.68 -20.55 -12.69
N HIS A 329 31.13 -20.55 -11.47
CA HIS A 329 29.76 -20.95 -11.18
C HIS A 329 28.79 -19.77 -11.05
N TYR A 330 29.25 -18.53 -11.16
CA TYR A 330 28.37 -17.37 -11.09
C TYR A 330 27.30 -17.41 -12.19
N GLY A 331 26.03 -17.47 -11.81
CA GLY A 331 24.90 -17.62 -12.74
C GLY A 331 24.80 -19.00 -13.40
N ARG A 332 25.51 -20.00 -12.88
CA ARG A 332 25.50 -21.38 -13.35
C ARG A 332 25.26 -22.32 -12.18
N VAL A 333 24.70 -23.51 -12.43
CA VAL A 333 24.44 -24.48 -11.36
C VAL A 333 25.78 -25.03 -10.87
N PRO A 334 26.08 -24.97 -9.56
CA PRO A 334 27.31 -25.52 -9.03
C PRO A 334 27.31 -27.05 -9.18
N PRO A 335 28.48 -27.69 -9.41
CA PRO A 335 28.56 -29.13 -9.52
C PRO A 335 28.14 -29.79 -8.21
N ALA A 336 27.47 -30.93 -8.32
CA ALA A 336 27.00 -31.69 -7.17
C ALA A 336 28.20 -32.15 -6.31
N LYS A 337 28.34 -31.56 -5.12
CA LYS A 337 29.38 -31.95 -4.14
C LYS A 337 29.02 -33.21 -3.35
N ALA A 338 27.75 -33.65 -3.38
CA ALA A 338 27.24 -34.77 -2.60
C ALA A 338 27.19 -36.07 -3.42
N VAL A 339 27.34 -37.21 -2.74
CA VAL A 339 27.30 -38.56 -3.34
C VAL A 339 25.91 -38.90 -3.94
N SER A 340 24.85 -38.22 -3.47
CA SER A 340 23.48 -38.39 -3.94
C SER A 340 22.78 -37.04 -4.13
N GLY A 341 22.02 -36.89 -5.22
CA GLY A 341 21.25 -35.68 -5.51
C GLY A 341 20.23 -35.31 -4.42
N ALA A 342 19.69 -36.30 -3.70
CA ALA A 342 18.78 -36.08 -2.57
C ALA A 342 19.42 -35.29 -1.41
N ALA A 343 20.72 -35.49 -1.19
CA ALA A 343 21.48 -34.82 -0.13
C ALA A 343 22.17 -33.52 -0.61
N HIS A 344 22.25 -33.30 -1.93
CA HIS A 344 22.81 -32.08 -2.48
C HIS A 344 21.91 -30.89 -2.14
N ARG A 345 22.50 -29.82 -1.59
CA ARG A 345 21.83 -28.54 -1.33
C ARG A 345 22.58 -27.43 -2.07
N VAL A 346 21.83 -26.61 -2.80
CA VAL A 346 22.35 -25.45 -3.53
C VAL A 346 22.27 -24.20 -2.65
N PHE A 347 21.19 -24.06 -1.88
CA PHE A 347 20.97 -22.90 -1.01
C PHE A 347 21.44 -23.16 0.42
N LYS A 348 22.06 -22.15 1.04
CA LYS A 348 22.28 -22.13 2.49
C LYS A 348 20.94 -21.87 3.19
N THR A 349 20.67 -22.56 4.29
CA THR A 349 19.41 -22.40 5.05
C THR A 349 19.26 -20.96 5.55
N SER A 350 18.31 -20.22 4.95
CA SER A 350 17.96 -18.88 5.44
C SER A 350 17.02 -19.01 6.64
N PHE A 351 17.47 -18.54 7.80
CA PHE A 351 16.74 -18.68 9.06
C PHE A 351 15.75 -17.56 9.36
N ALA A 352 15.72 -16.53 8.51
CA ALA A 352 14.77 -15.44 8.65
C ALA A 352 14.36 -14.87 7.31
N GLN A 353 13.15 -14.33 7.27
CA GLN A 353 12.56 -13.76 6.08
C GLN A 353 11.92 -12.41 6.42
N PRO A 354 11.85 -11.47 5.45
CA PRO A 354 11.04 -10.28 5.59
C PRO A 354 9.64 -10.59 6.12
N PRO A 355 9.02 -9.66 6.87
CA PRO A 355 7.70 -9.89 7.44
C PRO A 355 6.77 -10.24 6.28
N GLN A 356 5.89 -11.22 6.46
CA GLN A 356 5.15 -11.84 5.35
C GLN A 356 4.36 -10.79 4.52
N MET A 357 3.73 -9.81 5.18
CA MET A 357 4.02 -8.37 4.99
C MET A 357 4.51 -7.82 3.62
N TRP A 358 5.70 -8.25 3.19
CA TRP A 358 6.58 -7.56 2.26
C TRP A 358 7.32 -8.54 1.34
N SER A 359 7.02 -9.85 1.45
CA SER A 359 7.67 -10.93 0.67
C SER A 359 6.66 -11.56 -0.29
N THR A 360 6.98 -11.63 -1.57
CA THR A 360 6.14 -12.27 -2.60
C THR A 360 6.33 -13.78 -2.68
N HIS A 361 7.51 -14.31 -2.31
CA HIS A 361 7.83 -15.74 -2.34
C HIS A 361 8.56 -16.20 -1.06
N PRO A 362 8.37 -17.46 -0.61
CA PRO A 362 9.19 -18.06 0.44
C PRO A 362 10.67 -18.14 0.03
N ALA A 363 11.58 -18.24 1.01
CA ALA A 363 13.02 -18.34 0.72
C ALA A 363 13.37 -19.58 -0.11
N SER A 364 14.37 -19.44 -0.99
CA SER A 364 14.80 -20.50 -1.90
C SER A 364 15.24 -21.78 -1.18
N ALA A 365 15.83 -21.68 0.02
CA ALA A 365 16.18 -22.83 0.85
C ALA A 365 14.94 -23.62 1.33
N ASP A 366 13.88 -22.93 1.81
CA ASP A 366 12.62 -23.58 2.19
C ASP A 366 11.99 -24.31 0.99
N ARG A 367 12.10 -23.70 -0.20
CA ARG A 367 11.58 -24.25 -1.46
C ARG A 367 12.39 -25.47 -1.91
N GLU A 368 13.72 -25.42 -1.80
CA GLU A 368 14.59 -26.58 -2.05
C GLU A 368 14.29 -27.75 -1.11
N ASP A 369 14.11 -27.49 0.19
CA ASP A 369 13.76 -28.52 1.16
C ASP A 369 12.37 -29.13 0.86
N ASN A 370 11.41 -28.31 0.45
CA ASN A 370 10.11 -28.80 0.01
C ASN A 370 10.22 -29.65 -1.29
N ALA A 371 11.00 -29.20 -2.26
CA ALA A 371 11.20 -29.87 -3.55
C ALA A 371 11.95 -31.21 -3.42
N LYS A 372 12.89 -31.30 -2.46
CA LYS A 372 13.72 -32.49 -2.19
C LYS A 372 13.21 -33.36 -1.04
N ARG A 373 12.06 -33.02 -0.43
CA ARG A 373 11.43 -33.81 0.64
C ARG A 373 11.16 -35.26 0.20
N VAL A 374 10.70 -35.42 -1.04
CA VAL A 374 10.65 -36.68 -1.76
C VAL A 374 11.46 -36.48 -3.02
N TYR A 375 12.70 -36.94 -3.02
CA TYR A 375 13.61 -36.71 -4.14
C TYR A 375 13.21 -37.55 -5.36
N LEU A 376 12.96 -36.86 -6.48
CA LEU A 376 12.66 -37.46 -7.77
C LEU A 376 13.75 -37.07 -8.79
N PRO A 377 14.62 -38.01 -9.21
CA PRO A 377 15.60 -37.73 -10.24
C PRO A 377 14.95 -37.64 -11.61
N CYS A 378 15.45 -36.73 -12.45
CA CYS A 378 15.03 -36.57 -13.84
C CYS A 378 16.25 -36.19 -14.70
N PRO A 379 16.37 -36.68 -15.95
CA PRO A 379 17.41 -36.22 -16.86
C PRO A 379 17.28 -34.73 -17.17
N HIS A 380 18.41 -34.03 -17.14
CA HIS A 380 18.50 -32.61 -17.48
C HIS A 380 18.74 -32.42 -18.98
N ASP A 381 17.87 -31.65 -19.64
CA ASP A 381 18.05 -31.16 -21.01
C ASP A 381 18.65 -29.75 -21.00
N ALA A 382 19.96 -29.69 -21.27
CA ALA A 382 20.77 -28.48 -21.22
C ALA A 382 20.63 -27.55 -22.44
N ARG A 383 19.77 -27.88 -23.42
CA ARG A 383 19.54 -27.01 -24.59
C ARG A 383 18.91 -25.68 -24.14
N SER A 384 19.15 -24.60 -24.89
CA SER A 384 18.59 -23.27 -24.59
C SER A 384 17.06 -23.25 -24.67
N ALA A 385 16.41 -22.56 -23.73
CA ALA A 385 14.96 -22.34 -23.76
C ALA A 385 14.49 -21.53 -24.98
N TRP A 386 15.37 -20.79 -25.66
CA TRP A 386 15.06 -20.12 -26.92
C TRP A 386 14.54 -21.06 -28.00
N LEU A 387 14.87 -22.35 -27.94
CA LEU A 387 14.36 -23.36 -28.90
C LEU A 387 12.83 -23.53 -28.85
N LEU A 388 12.18 -23.10 -27.77
CA LEU A 388 10.72 -23.11 -27.63
C LEU A 388 10.03 -22.09 -28.54
N PHE A 389 10.76 -21.09 -29.03
CA PHE A 389 10.26 -20.05 -29.92
C PHE A 389 10.61 -20.38 -31.37
N ASP A 390 9.72 -20.06 -32.30
CA ASP A 390 9.90 -20.35 -33.73
C ASP A 390 10.82 -19.30 -34.39
N ASP A 391 10.68 -18.03 -34.03
CA ASP A 391 11.59 -16.93 -34.40
C ASP A 391 12.01 -16.13 -33.15
N ALA A 392 13.06 -16.61 -32.49
CA ALA A 392 13.58 -15.98 -31.29
C ALA A 392 14.13 -14.56 -31.54
N GLN A 393 14.58 -14.24 -32.75
CA GLN A 393 15.13 -12.91 -33.04
C GLN A 393 14.01 -11.87 -33.16
N ALA A 394 12.94 -12.17 -33.92
CA ALA A 394 11.80 -11.27 -34.06
C ALA A 394 11.14 -10.99 -32.71
N VAL A 395 10.94 -12.02 -31.88
CA VAL A 395 10.35 -11.90 -30.55
C VAL A 395 11.17 -10.99 -29.63
N ARG A 396 12.51 -11.15 -29.63
CA ARG A 396 13.42 -10.28 -28.86
C ARG A 396 13.30 -8.83 -29.29
N GLN A 397 13.29 -8.57 -30.61
CA GLN A 397 13.16 -7.21 -31.15
C GLN A 397 11.83 -6.54 -30.76
N THR A 398 10.70 -7.26 -30.84
CA THR A 398 9.39 -6.71 -30.47
C THR A 398 9.35 -6.29 -29.00
N VAL A 399 9.86 -7.12 -28.09
CA VAL A 399 9.88 -6.80 -26.66
C VAL A 399 10.83 -5.64 -26.34
N VAL A 400 11.99 -5.58 -27.00
CA VAL A 400 12.91 -4.44 -26.84
C VAL A 400 12.28 -3.15 -27.34
N GLN A 401 11.57 -3.16 -28.48
CA GLN A 401 10.86 -1.99 -28.99
C GLN A 401 9.79 -1.49 -28.01
N GLN A 402 9.08 -2.41 -27.36
CA GLN A 402 8.10 -2.06 -26.33
C GLN A 402 8.76 -1.46 -25.08
N LEU A 403 9.94 -1.96 -24.69
CA LEU A 403 10.71 -1.50 -23.53
C LEU A 403 11.24 -0.06 -23.72
N ILE A 404 11.76 0.26 -24.89
CA ILE A 404 12.33 1.59 -25.20
C ILE A 404 11.26 2.65 -25.51
N GLY A 405 10.04 2.22 -25.83
CA GLY A 405 8.93 3.12 -26.15
C GLY A 405 9.18 3.94 -27.42
N GLN A 406 8.89 5.24 -27.37
CA GLN A 406 8.98 6.17 -28.52
C GLN A 406 10.35 6.87 -28.64
N ALA A 407 11.40 6.35 -28.00
CA ALA A 407 12.73 6.94 -28.09
C ALA A 407 13.23 6.98 -29.54
N GLN A 408 13.56 8.17 -30.05
CA GLN A 408 14.15 8.34 -31.38
C GLN A 408 15.67 8.13 -31.30
N VAL A 409 16.09 6.86 -31.35
CA VAL A 409 17.51 6.46 -31.28
C VAL A 409 17.90 5.62 -32.49
N SER A 410 19.17 5.75 -32.91
CA SER A 410 19.69 4.97 -34.03
C SER A 410 20.16 3.59 -33.55
N PRO A 411 19.87 2.49 -34.27
CA PRO A 411 20.38 1.17 -33.90
C PRO A 411 21.91 1.14 -34.05
N ALA A 412 22.60 0.66 -33.02
CA ALA A 412 24.03 0.38 -33.07
C ALA A 412 24.29 -0.97 -33.74
N SER A 413 25.48 -1.16 -34.31
CA SER A 413 25.91 -2.47 -34.79
C SER A 413 26.19 -3.43 -33.62
N GLU A 414 26.21 -4.73 -33.90
CA GLU A 414 26.62 -5.74 -32.90
C GLU A 414 28.05 -5.49 -32.41
N GLU A 415 28.96 -5.18 -33.34
CA GLU A 415 30.36 -4.88 -33.03
C GLU A 415 30.49 -3.65 -32.13
N ASP A 416 29.80 -2.55 -32.44
CA ASP A 416 29.83 -1.33 -31.61
C ASP A 416 29.24 -1.59 -30.22
N THR A 417 28.17 -2.38 -30.15
CA THR A 417 27.51 -2.73 -28.89
C THR A 417 28.43 -3.55 -27.98
N LEU A 418 29.07 -4.59 -28.54
CA LEU A 418 29.99 -5.44 -27.80
C LEU A 418 31.25 -4.67 -27.41
N LYS A 419 31.76 -3.80 -28.29
CA LYS A 419 32.88 -2.92 -27.99
C LYS A 419 32.57 -1.98 -26.84
N ALA A 420 31.42 -1.30 -26.85
CA ALA A 420 31.01 -0.42 -25.75
C ALA A 420 30.81 -1.19 -24.44
N LEU A 421 30.28 -2.42 -24.49
CA LEU A 421 30.19 -3.29 -23.33
C LEU A 421 31.58 -3.69 -22.81
N ASP A 422 32.49 -4.07 -23.70
CA ASP A 422 33.87 -4.41 -23.37
C ASP A 422 34.61 -3.22 -22.76
N GLU A 423 34.45 -2.01 -23.31
CA GLU A 423 34.99 -0.76 -22.76
C GLU A 423 34.50 -0.49 -21.34
N ARG A 424 33.23 -0.78 -21.03
CA ARG A 424 32.70 -0.61 -19.66
C ARG A 424 33.33 -1.58 -18.65
N TYR A 425 33.81 -2.72 -19.11
CA TYR A 425 34.41 -3.77 -18.29
C TYR A 425 35.93 -3.92 -18.50
N SER A 426 36.56 -3.04 -19.27
CA SER A 426 38.02 -3.02 -19.50
C SER A 426 38.78 -2.24 -18.42
N LEU A 427 38.05 -1.70 -17.44
CA LEU A 427 38.62 -1.07 -16.26
C LEU A 427 39.58 -2.03 -15.55
N VAL A 428 40.74 -1.51 -15.16
CA VAL A 428 41.83 -2.27 -14.54
C VAL A 428 41.35 -2.95 -13.26
N GLN A 429 40.50 -2.28 -12.46
CA GLN A 429 39.91 -2.80 -11.24
C GLN A 429 39.07 -4.09 -11.44
N TYR A 430 38.65 -4.39 -12.68
CA TYR A 430 37.90 -5.59 -13.05
C TYR A 430 38.78 -6.73 -13.58
N ASP A 431 40.10 -6.56 -13.64
CA ASP A 431 41.00 -7.66 -14.00
C ASP A 431 40.91 -8.80 -12.97
N ALA A 432 40.76 -10.03 -13.47
CA ALA A 432 40.64 -11.24 -12.65
C ALA A 432 41.83 -11.45 -11.70
N ARG A 433 43.00 -10.85 -11.99
CA ARG A 433 44.17 -10.85 -11.10
C ARG A 433 43.87 -10.27 -9.71
N TYR A 434 42.94 -9.33 -9.63
CA TYR A 434 42.54 -8.68 -8.39
C TYR A 434 41.49 -9.48 -7.60
N ARG A 435 41.04 -10.64 -8.12
CA ARG A 435 40.13 -11.57 -7.43
C ARG A 435 38.82 -10.91 -6.96
N GLY A 436 38.30 -9.96 -7.74
CA GLY A 436 37.10 -9.20 -7.40
C GLY A 436 37.28 -8.23 -6.24
N ALA A 437 38.53 -7.98 -5.79
CA ALA A 437 38.80 -7.08 -4.68
C ALA A 437 38.17 -5.71 -4.90
N TYR A 438 38.14 -5.16 -6.10
CA TYR A 438 37.59 -3.81 -6.29
C TYR A 438 36.10 -3.79 -6.72
N LEU A 439 35.42 -4.95 -6.76
CA LEU A 439 34.04 -5.02 -7.21
C LEU A 439 33.06 -4.64 -6.09
N GLY A 440 32.39 -3.50 -6.26
CA GLY A 440 31.22 -3.14 -5.43
C GLY A 440 31.54 -2.81 -3.97
N ARG A 441 32.81 -2.50 -3.64
CA ARG A 441 33.21 -2.06 -2.29
C ARG A 441 33.95 -0.73 -2.32
N SER A 442 33.90 -0.04 -1.19
CA SER A 442 34.77 1.10 -0.90
C SER A 442 36.10 0.58 -0.35
N ILE A 443 37.19 1.20 -0.80
CA ILE A 443 38.55 0.82 -0.42
C ILE A 443 39.23 1.84 0.49
N ALA A 444 38.65 3.03 0.68
CA ALA A 444 39.18 4.06 1.56
C ALA A 444 38.38 4.25 2.84
N ARG A 445 37.05 4.03 2.83
CA ARG A 445 36.17 4.39 3.96
C ARG A 445 36.43 3.66 5.27
N HIS A 446 37.27 2.64 5.31
CA HIS A 446 37.63 1.98 6.57
C HIS A 446 38.70 2.76 7.36
N ALA A 447 39.32 3.77 6.74
CA ALA A 447 40.33 4.64 7.33
C ALA A 447 39.75 6.02 7.69
N VAL A 448 40.20 6.60 8.81
CA VAL A 448 39.81 7.99 9.18
C VAL A 448 40.62 9.01 8.39
N SER A 449 41.84 8.64 8.01
CA SER A 449 42.77 9.45 7.25
C SER A 449 43.40 8.62 6.12
N ALA A 450 43.74 9.28 5.01
CA ALA A 450 44.41 8.61 3.89
C ALA A 450 45.70 7.89 4.31
N GLY A 451 46.38 8.40 5.35
CA GLY A 451 47.58 7.78 5.93
C GLY A 451 47.36 6.35 6.43
N GLU A 452 46.21 6.05 7.04
CA GLU A 452 45.90 4.72 7.58
C GLU A 452 45.77 3.65 6.49
N LEU A 453 45.55 4.04 5.23
CA LEU A 453 45.44 3.11 4.09
C LEU A 453 46.78 2.47 3.72
N HIS A 454 47.90 3.00 4.20
CA HIS A 454 49.22 2.60 3.74
C HIS A 454 50.29 2.53 4.83
N GLN A 455 49.89 2.56 6.11
CA GLN A 455 50.80 2.54 7.27
C GLN A 455 51.32 1.14 7.64
N ALA A 456 50.93 0.09 6.92
CA ALA A 456 51.37 -1.27 7.22
C ALA A 456 52.86 -1.48 6.94
N ALA A 457 53.57 -2.16 7.85
CA ALA A 457 54.91 -2.66 7.60
C ALA A 457 54.86 -3.80 6.57
N LEU A 458 55.86 -3.87 5.69
CA LEU A 458 55.95 -4.98 4.73
C LEU A 458 56.09 -6.31 5.46
N GLN A 459 55.31 -7.30 5.06
CA GLN A 459 55.45 -8.67 5.57
C GLN A 459 56.71 -9.37 5.09
N GLN A 460 57.23 -8.97 3.92
CA GLN A 460 58.48 -9.46 3.36
C GLN A 460 59.50 -8.31 3.33
N PRO A 461 60.77 -8.55 3.71
CA PRO A 461 61.81 -7.52 3.65
C PRO A 461 62.18 -7.14 2.21
N ASP A 462 61.99 -8.07 1.27
CA ASP A 462 62.20 -7.82 -0.16
C ASP A 462 60.91 -7.32 -0.83
N VAL A 463 61.00 -6.15 -1.48
CA VAL A 463 59.86 -5.47 -2.09
C VAL A 463 59.32 -6.23 -3.31
N LEU A 464 60.17 -6.85 -4.12
CA LEU A 464 59.74 -7.61 -5.30
C LEU A 464 58.98 -8.88 -4.88
N GLN A 465 59.43 -9.55 -3.82
CA GLN A 465 58.71 -10.68 -3.22
C GLN A 465 57.37 -10.24 -2.62
N ALA A 466 57.33 -9.08 -1.94
CA ALA A 466 56.08 -8.52 -1.42
C ALA A 466 55.06 -8.25 -2.55
N LEU A 467 55.50 -7.64 -3.65
CA LEU A 467 54.66 -7.37 -4.83
C LEU A 467 54.14 -8.66 -5.49
N ALA A 468 54.98 -9.69 -5.59
CA ALA A 468 54.60 -10.97 -6.17
C ALA A 468 53.57 -11.76 -5.32
N ALA A 469 53.52 -11.49 -4.00
CA ALA A 469 52.61 -12.17 -3.07
C ALA A 469 51.21 -11.52 -2.96
N LEU A 470 50.97 -10.39 -3.64
CA LEU A 470 49.69 -9.69 -3.60
C LEU A 470 48.57 -10.51 -4.28
N TYR A 471 47.32 -10.27 -3.85
CA TYR A 471 46.09 -10.92 -4.32
C TYR A 471 46.09 -12.47 -4.26
N PRO A 472 46.30 -13.08 -3.08
CA PRO A 472 46.25 -14.53 -2.93
C PRO A 472 44.84 -15.09 -3.22
N VAL A 473 44.74 -16.37 -3.60
CA VAL A 473 43.45 -17.04 -3.91
C VAL A 473 42.45 -16.94 -2.76
N ARG A 474 42.92 -17.04 -1.52
CA ARG A 474 42.11 -16.92 -0.29
C ARG A 474 41.35 -15.57 -0.19
N LEU A 475 41.80 -14.51 -0.87
CA LEU A 475 41.12 -13.22 -0.85
C LEU A 475 39.68 -13.32 -1.38
N SER A 476 39.46 -14.11 -2.44
CA SER A 476 38.12 -14.32 -2.99
C SER A 476 37.20 -15.00 -1.97
N ASP A 477 37.72 -15.99 -1.23
CA ASP A 477 36.99 -16.68 -0.16
C ASP A 477 36.64 -15.72 0.99
N ASP A 478 37.59 -14.87 1.42
CA ASP A 478 37.35 -13.89 2.48
C ASP A 478 36.31 -12.82 2.05
N LEU A 479 36.35 -12.37 0.78
CA LEU A 479 35.36 -11.43 0.24
C LEU A 479 33.95 -12.05 0.16
N SER A 480 33.84 -13.30 -0.30
CA SER A 480 32.57 -14.03 -0.32
C SER A 480 32.05 -14.27 1.10
N LEU A 481 32.91 -14.64 2.04
CA LEU A 481 32.53 -14.87 3.43
C LEU A 481 32.06 -13.59 4.10
N LEU A 482 32.70 -12.45 3.84
CA LEU A 482 32.26 -11.16 4.40
C LEU A 482 30.86 -10.80 3.92
N ARG A 483 30.56 -11.01 2.62
CA ARG A 483 29.21 -10.79 2.06
C ARG A 483 28.17 -11.66 2.77
N ASP A 484 28.46 -12.96 2.92
CA ASP A 484 27.56 -13.89 3.61
C ASP A 484 27.30 -13.48 5.07
N LEU A 485 28.34 -13.07 5.79
CA LEU A 485 28.23 -12.61 7.18
C LEU A 485 27.47 -11.29 7.30
N ASP A 486 27.65 -10.36 6.35
CA ASP A 486 26.91 -9.11 6.32
C ASP A 486 25.41 -9.34 6.04
N GLU A 487 25.05 -10.26 5.13
CA GLU A 487 23.67 -10.70 4.92
C GLU A 487 23.08 -11.37 6.17
N GLU A 488 23.85 -12.25 6.82
CA GLU A 488 23.47 -12.92 8.08
C GLU A 488 23.21 -11.89 9.20
N ARG A 489 24.11 -10.91 9.34
CA ARG A 489 24.01 -9.81 10.30
C ARG A 489 22.75 -8.99 10.07
N LEU A 490 22.50 -8.55 8.84
CA LEU A 490 21.32 -7.76 8.48
C LEU A 490 20.03 -8.54 8.77
N THR A 491 20.03 -9.83 8.47
CA THR A 491 18.91 -10.75 8.75
C THR A 491 18.63 -10.85 10.25
N LEU A 492 19.65 -11.00 11.09
CA LEU A 492 19.51 -11.03 12.55
C LEU A 492 19.05 -9.68 13.14
N GLN A 493 19.58 -8.57 12.63
CA GLN A 493 19.15 -7.23 13.04
C GLN A 493 17.68 -7.00 12.69
N ALA A 494 17.26 -7.39 11.49
CA ALA A 494 15.87 -7.31 11.06
C ALA A 494 14.94 -8.17 11.94
N LEU A 495 15.38 -9.36 12.36
CA LEU A 495 14.65 -10.20 13.33
C LEU A 495 14.50 -9.53 14.70
N ARG A 496 15.59 -8.94 15.22
CA ARG A 496 15.59 -8.21 16.50
C ARG A 496 14.63 -7.03 16.46
N ASP A 497 14.67 -6.28 15.36
CA ASP A 497 13.88 -5.08 15.16
C ASP A 497 12.43 -5.39 14.77
N LYS A 498 12.07 -6.69 14.70
CA LYS A 498 10.75 -7.22 14.31
C LYS A 498 10.32 -6.78 12.92
N VAL A 499 11.29 -6.36 12.11
CA VAL A 499 11.10 -6.21 10.67
C VAL A 499 10.92 -7.63 10.14
N TYR A 500 11.84 -8.56 10.37
CA TYR A 500 11.75 -9.94 9.86
C TYR A 500 11.00 -10.88 10.81
N GLN A 501 10.49 -11.99 10.27
CA GLN A 501 9.89 -13.08 11.05
C GLN A 501 10.71 -14.36 10.93
N ALA A 502 10.68 -15.17 11.98
CA ALA A 502 11.34 -16.48 12.01
C ALA A 502 10.65 -17.45 11.05
N ALA A 503 11.44 -18.17 10.24
CA ALA A 503 10.90 -19.21 9.37
C ALA A 503 10.24 -20.32 10.22
N GLY A 504 8.95 -20.61 9.97
CA GLY A 504 8.23 -21.67 10.69
C GLY A 504 7.95 -21.38 12.18
N GLY A 505 8.05 -20.12 12.63
CA GLY A 505 7.75 -19.72 14.01
C GLY A 505 8.83 -20.08 15.04
N ARG A 506 9.90 -20.75 14.62
CA ARG A 506 11.09 -21.07 15.42
C ARG A 506 12.29 -20.36 14.82
N LEU A 507 13.09 -19.69 15.64
CA LEU A 507 14.32 -19.03 15.16
C LEU A 507 15.43 -20.09 15.16
N VAL A 508 15.91 -20.50 13.99
CA VAL A 508 16.97 -21.51 13.88
C VAL A 508 18.22 -20.88 13.31
N HIS A 509 19.16 -20.45 14.14
CA HIS A 509 20.41 -19.85 13.68
C HIS A 509 21.52 -20.91 13.62
N ARG A 510 22.14 -21.09 12.45
CA ARG A 510 23.23 -22.08 12.21
C ARG A 510 22.89 -23.49 12.71
N GLY A 511 21.66 -23.95 12.43
CA GLY A 511 21.16 -25.27 12.83
C GLY A 511 20.76 -25.40 14.31
N ARG A 512 20.83 -24.32 15.10
CA ARG A 512 20.41 -24.30 16.52
C ARG A 512 19.18 -23.43 16.71
N GLU A 513 18.21 -23.94 17.46
CA GLU A 513 17.05 -23.14 17.85
C GLU A 513 17.48 -22.10 18.89
N ILE A 514 17.24 -20.82 18.61
CA ILE A 514 17.55 -19.68 19.48
C ILE A 514 16.27 -18.95 19.86
N SER A 515 16.27 -18.22 20.97
CA SER A 515 15.15 -17.34 21.35
C SER A 515 15.42 -15.89 20.93
N ARG A 516 14.38 -15.05 20.99
CA ARG A 516 14.55 -13.60 20.73
C ARG A 516 15.50 -12.91 21.71
N ARG A 517 15.69 -13.48 22.91
CA ARG A 517 16.61 -12.95 23.91
C ARG A 517 18.07 -13.22 23.54
N ASP A 518 18.32 -14.21 22.68
CA ASP A 518 19.64 -14.61 22.23
C ASP A 518 20.09 -13.83 20.98
N LEU A 519 19.17 -13.15 20.28
CA LEU A 519 19.47 -12.35 19.08
C LEU A 519 20.58 -11.31 19.29
N PRO A 520 20.61 -10.53 20.39
CA PRO A 520 21.73 -9.61 20.63
C PRO A 520 23.08 -10.33 20.69
N ALA A 521 23.16 -11.48 21.36
CA ALA A 521 24.38 -12.27 21.44
C ALA A 521 24.79 -12.85 20.08
N ALA A 522 23.84 -13.37 19.30
CA ALA A 522 24.07 -13.85 17.94
C ALA A 522 24.55 -12.73 17.00
N ILE A 523 23.95 -11.53 17.09
CA ILE A 523 24.40 -10.35 16.32
C ILE A 523 25.83 -9.97 16.72
N THR A 524 26.14 -9.95 18.02
CA THR A 524 27.50 -9.67 18.50
C THR A 524 28.50 -10.70 17.99
N GLN A 525 28.13 -11.98 17.96
CA GLN A 525 28.98 -13.03 17.42
C GLN A 525 29.22 -12.85 15.92
N VAL A 526 28.17 -12.68 15.11
CA VAL A 526 28.32 -12.49 13.66
C VAL A 526 29.06 -11.19 13.34
N ASN A 527 28.87 -10.13 14.13
CA ASN A 527 29.67 -8.90 14.02
C ASN A 527 31.15 -9.19 14.27
N ALA A 528 31.50 -9.91 15.34
CA ALA A 528 32.89 -10.25 15.63
C ALA A 528 33.53 -11.07 14.51
N GLU A 529 32.81 -12.08 13.98
CA GLU A 529 33.28 -12.88 12.84
C GLU A 529 33.44 -12.03 11.57
N ALA A 530 32.48 -11.14 11.27
CA ALA A 530 32.56 -10.21 10.14
C ALA A 530 33.71 -9.21 10.31
N ASP A 531 33.94 -8.72 11.52
CA ASP A 531 35.02 -7.79 11.85
C ASP A 531 36.39 -8.47 11.68
N GLU A 532 36.54 -9.74 12.09
CA GLU A 532 37.76 -10.52 11.86
C GLU A 532 38.06 -10.69 10.36
N VAL A 533 37.04 -11.04 9.55
CA VAL A 533 37.20 -11.17 8.09
C VAL A 533 37.53 -9.82 7.46
N ARG A 534 36.82 -8.76 7.88
CA ARG A 534 37.04 -7.39 7.41
C ARG A 534 38.44 -6.90 7.75
N GLN A 535 38.95 -7.20 8.94
CA GLN A 535 40.33 -6.86 9.33
C GLN A 535 41.35 -7.58 8.45
N ARG A 536 41.12 -8.83 8.05
CA ARG A 536 42.01 -9.52 7.08
C ARG A 536 42.02 -8.84 5.72
N ILE A 537 40.85 -8.45 5.21
CA ILE A 537 40.71 -7.73 3.93
C ILE A 537 41.37 -6.35 4.01
N VAL A 538 41.13 -5.59 5.08
CA VAL A 538 41.76 -4.28 5.30
C VAL A 538 43.27 -4.40 5.42
N ALA A 539 43.77 -5.38 6.18
CA ALA A 539 45.20 -5.65 6.29
C ALA A 539 45.80 -6.00 4.92
N HIS A 540 45.08 -6.77 4.09
CA HIS A 540 45.48 -7.05 2.72
C HIS A 540 45.58 -5.76 1.88
N ASP A 541 44.57 -4.90 1.92
CA ASP A 541 44.57 -3.62 1.20
C ASP A 541 45.75 -2.74 1.59
N GLN A 542 46.01 -2.63 2.90
CA GLN A 542 47.14 -1.88 3.44
C GLN A 542 48.48 -2.46 3.00
N GLN A 543 48.62 -3.78 2.94
CA GLN A 543 49.81 -4.44 2.41
C GLN A 543 50.01 -4.15 0.93
N CYS A 544 48.95 -4.15 0.12
CA CYS A 544 49.02 -3.76 -1.28
C CYS A 544 49.58 -2.34 -1.42
N ARG A 545 49.00 -1.37 -0.70
CA ARG A 545 49.47 0.04 -0.77
C ARG A 545 50.90 0.17 -0.26
N ALA A 546 51.24 -0.49 0.86
CA ALA A 546 52.58 -0.45 1.43
C ALA A 546 53.63 -1.02 0.47
N ALA A 547 53.36 -2.16 -0.17
CA ALA A 547 54.27 -2.77 -1.13
C ALA A 547 54.56 -1.84 -2.31
N HIS A 548 53.53 -1.25 -2.92
CA HIS A 548 53.70 -0.32 -4.04
C HIS A 548 54.37 1.00 -3.63
N LEU A 549 54.08 1.55 -2.44
CA LEU A 549 54.77 2.76 -1.97
C LEU A 549 56.24 2.52 -1.63
N ASN A 550 56.60 1.37 -1.08
CA ASN A 550 58.00 1.01 -0.86
C ASN A 550 58.73 0.78 -2.20
N ALA A 551 58.06 0.20 -3.20
CA ALA A 551 58.59 0.09 -4.55
C ALA A 551 58.83 1.46 -5.18
N ALA A 552 57.87 2.38 -5.04
CA ALA A 552 58.00 3.75 -5.50
C ALA A 552 59.11 4.54 -4.79
N GLU A 553 59.34 4.29 -3.50
CA GLU A 553 60.47 4.86 -2.74
C GLU A 553 61.81 4.39 -3.31
N GLN A 554 61.96 3.09 -3.57
CA GLN A 554 63.19 2.53 -4.14
C GLN A 554 63.46 3.04 -5.57
N LEU A 555 62.41 3.22 -6.36
CA LEU A 555 62.51 3.75 -7.72
C LEU A 555 62.88 5.24 -7.75
N GLY A 556 62.41 6.02 -6.76
CA GLY A 556 62.61 7.46 -6.68
C GLY A 556 61.76 8.24 -7.71
N GLN A 557 62.30 9.34 -8.25
CA GLN A 557 61.71 10.10 -9.37
C GLN A 557 60.25 10.60 -9.16
N GLY A 558 59.85 10.84 -7.91
CA GLY A 558 58.54 11.40 -7.58
C GLY A 558 57.37 10.39 -7.56
N TRP A 559 57.62 9.09 -7.73
CA TRP A 559 56.55 8.09 -7.74
C TRP A 559 55.81 7.95 -6.41
N ARG A 560 56.52 8.07 -5.28
CA ARG A 560 55.87 8.02 -3.96
C ARG A 560 54.87 9.15 -3.74
N PRO A 561 55.24 10.45 -3.87
CA PRO A 561 54.27 11.52 -3.70
C PRO A 561 53.12 11.43 -4.70
N TYR A 562 53.37 10.97 -5.93
CA TYR A 562 52.32 10.74 -6.92
C TYR A 562 51.28 9.69 -6.48
N LEU A 563 51.72 8.50 -6.04
CA LEU A 563 50.82 7.47 -5.51
C LEU A 563 50.05 7.95 -4.26
N LEU A 564 50.70 8.71 -3.38
CA LEU A 564 50.04 9.30 -2.21
C LEU A 564 48.93 10.27 -2.62
N GLY A 565 49.16 11.14 -3.61
CA GLY A 565 48.14 12.04 -4.13
C GLY A 565 46.91 11.30 -4.67
N LEU A 566 47.12 10.19 -5.39
CA LEU A 566 46.00 9.36 -5.88
C LEU A 566 45.22 8.69 -4.73
N ILE A 567 45.91 8.21 -3.69
CA ILE A 567 45.28 7.64 -2.49
C ILE A 567 44.46 8.71 -1.75
N GLU A 568 44.98 9.93 -1.64
CA GLU A 568 44.27 11.05 -1.00
C GLU A 568 43.01 11.45 -1.77
N VAL A 569 43.08 11.55 -3.11
CA VAL A 569 41.92 11.85 -3.97
C VAL A 569 40.84 10.78 -3.82
N LEU A 570 41.23 9.51 -3.84
CA LEU A 570 40.33 8.38 -3.65
C LEU A 570 39.62 8.43 -2.29
N HIS A 571 40.38 8.68 -1.21
CA HIS A 571 39.84 8.83 0.14
C HIS A 571 38.88 10.02 0.22
N TYR A 572 39.27 11.19 -0.30
CA TYR A 572 38.41 12.37 -0.39
C TYR A 572 37.09 12.05 -1.11
N ALA A 573 37.15 11.45 -2.30
CA ALA A 573 35.98 11.19 -3.13
C ALA A 573 34.99 10.22 -2.47
N GLU A 574 35.47 9.10 -1.92
CA GLU A 574 34.61 8.10 -1.29
C GLU A 574 33.94 8.63 -0.01
N HIS A 575 34.69 9.33 0.84
CA HIS A 575 34.14 9.88 2.09
C HIS A 575 33.15 11.02 1.83
N THR A 576 33.47 11.93 0.91
CA THR A 576 32.60 13.07 0.57
C THR A 576 31.29 12.60 -0.06
N ALA A 577 31.35 11.63 -0.98
CA ALA A 577 30.15 11.02 -1.56
C ALA A 577 29.30 10.30 -0.50
N ALA A 578 29.94 9.60 0.44
CA ALA A 578 29.24 8.94 1.53
C ALA A 578 28.57 9.92 2.49
N ASP A 579 29.20 11.05 2.82
CA ASP A 579 28.62 12.08 3.69
C ASP A 579 27.34 12.68 3.08
N VAL A 580 27.36 12.98 1.78
CA VAL A 580 26.20 13.50 1.05
C VAL A 580 25.08 12.47 1.01
N ARG A 581 25.37 11.21 0.66
CA ARG A 581 24.38 10.13 0.62
C ARG A 581 23.78 9.85 2.00
N ASP A 582 24.56 9.93 3.06
CA ASP A 582 24.06 9.76 4.42
C ASP A 582 23.10 10.87 4.82
N ALA A 583 23.46 12.14 4.57
CA ALA A 583 22.58 13.28 4.80
C ALA A 583 21.28 13.18 3.97
N GLN A 584 21.36 12.75 2.71
CA GLN A 584 20.18 12.45 1.89
C GLN A 584 19.32 11.34 2.50
N GLY A 585 19.96 10.27 3.00
CA GLY A 585 19.28 9.18 3.71
C GLY A 585 18.56 9.63 4.99
N VAL A 586 19.13 10.58 5.73
CA VAL A 586 18.47 11.21 6.89
C VAL A 586 17.24 12.01 6.46
N LEU A 587 17.37 12.84 5.42
CA LEU A 587 16.24 13.60 4.88
C LEU A 587 15.13 12.64 4.42
N GLY A 588 15.47 11.60 3.64
CA GLY A 588 14.50 10.59 3.20
C GLY A 588 13.80 9.87 4.36
N ASN A 589 14.54 9.55 5.43
CA ASN A 589 13.95 8.99 6.65
C ASN A 589 12.99 9.97 7.33
N VAL A 590 13.36 11.24 7.45
CA VAL A 590 12.51 12.28 8.05
C VAL A 590 11.26 12.51 7.22
N VAL A 591 11.38 12.59 5.89
CA VAL A 591 10.23 12.70 4.97
C VAL A 591 9.28 11.51 5.15
N ALA A 592 9.80 10.28 5.14
CA ALA A 592 8.99 9.08 5.31
C ALA A 592 8.26 9.05 6.66
N ILE A 593 8.87 9.53 7.74
CA ILE A 593 8.26 9.58 9.08
C ILE A 593 7.21 10.69 9.15
N VAL A 594 7.56 11.90 8.73
CA VAL A 594 6.69 13.08 8.80
C VAL A 594 5.48 12.95 7.88
N THR A 595 5.57 12.15 6.82
CA THR A 595 4.46 11.92 5.90
C THR A 595 3.67 10.63 6.20
N ALA A 596 4.03 9.89 7.25
CA ALA A 596 3.49 8.54 7.52
C ALA A 596 1.98 8.51 7.79
N ASP A 597 1.44 9.49 8.51
CA ASP A 597 -0.01 9.63 8.75
C ASP A 597 -0.71 10.46 7.63
N GLY A 598 0.08 11.04 6.73
CA GLY A 598 -0.31 11.90 5.63
C GLY A 598 -0.82 13.28 6.05
N LYS A 599 -0.45 13.76 7.24
CA LYS A 599 -0.57 15.15 7.68
C LYS A 599 0.79 15.61 8.22
N VAL A 600 1.10 16.89 8.08
CA VAL A 600 2.37 17.45 8.59
C VAL A 600 2.06 18.55 9.59
N SER A 601 2.39 18.33 10.87
CA SER A 601 2.28 19.35 11.91
C SER A 601 3.39 20.40 11.80
N SER A 602 3.19 21.56 12.45
CA SER A 602 4.21 22.63 12.49
C SER A 602 5.55 22.17 13.09
N ARG A 603 5.52 21.22 14.03
CA ARG A 603 6.72 20.64 14.66
C ARG A 603 7.45 19.71 13.70
N GLU A 604 6.70 18.88 12.97
CA GLU A 604 7.26 17.99 11.95
C GLU A 604 7.80 18.75 10.75
N LEU A 605 7.11 19.81 10.31
CA LEU A 605 7.60 20.72 9.29
C LEU A 605 8.94 21.37 9.70
N LYS A 606 9.06 21.81 10.96
CA LYS A 606 10.33 22.37 11.47
C LYS A 606 11.45 21.33 11.37
N ARG A 607 11.19 20.10 11.79
CA ARG A 607 12.16 19.01 11.73
C ARG A 607 12.55 18.64 10.29
N LEU A 608 11.59 18.68 9.37
CA LEU A 608 11.83 18.48 7.93
C LEU A 608 12.75 19.57 7.37
N VAL A 609 12.50 20.84 7.73
CA VAL A 609 13.35 21.97 7.35
C VAL A 609 14.76 21.85 7.94
N GLU A 610 14.89 21.44 9.20
CA GLU A 610 16.20 21.18 9.85
C GLU A 610 16.99 20.08 9.11
N ALA A 611 16.33 18.98 8.73
CA ALA A 611 16.97 17.91 7.96
C ALA A 611 17.33 18.34 6.52
N ALA A 612 16.48 19.14 5.88
CA ALA A 612 16.77 19.71 4.56
C ALA A 612 17.98 20.65 4.60
N ASN A 613 18.06 21.52 5.61
CA ASN A 613 19.19 22.43 5.78
C ASN A 613 20.49 21.71 6.17
N MET A 614 20.42 20.58 6.87
CA MET A 614 21.59 19.73 7.09
C MET A 614 22.18 19.22 5.77
N LEU A 615 21.34 18.73 4.85
CA LEU A 615 21.79 18.29 3.52
C LEU A 615 22.28 19.47 2.67
N HIS A 616 21.60 20.62 2.76
CA HIS A 616 22.06 21.86 2.12
C HIS A 616 23.47 22.25 2.55
N GLU A 617 23.76 22.23 3.85
CA GLU A 617 25.10 22.54 4.39
C GLU A 617 26.16 21.54 3.92
N VAL A 618 25.82 20.24 3.88
CA VAL A 618 26.73 19.19 3.39
C VAL A 618 27.07 19.43 1.92
N LEU A 619 26.07 19.69 1.07
CA LEU A 619 26.29 20.04 -0.34
C LEU A 619 27.11 21.34 -0.47
N GLY A 620 26.74 22.38 0.28
CA GLY A 620 27.44 23.67 0.25
C GLY A 620 28.94 23.54 0.52
N ARG A 621 29.36 22.64 1.42
CA ARG A 621 30.78 22.33 1.66
C ARG A 621 31.46 21.71 0.43
N VAL A 622 30.82 20.74 -0.22
CA VAL A 622 31.37 20.10 -1.44
C VAL A 622 31.61 21.14 -2.54
N TYR A 623 30.62 22.00 -2.78
CA TYR A 623 30.74 23.04 -3.81
C TYR A 623 31.73 24.15 -3.43
N ALA A 624 31.86 24.50 -2.15
CA ALA A 624 32.88 25.45 -1.70
C ALA A 624 34.30 24.94 -1.94
N GLN A 625 34.53 23.63 -1.79
CA GLN A 625 35.83 22.98 -2.00
C GLN A 625 36.18 22.72 -3.47
N ARG A 626 35.30 23.09 -4.42
CA ARG A 626 35.50 22.79 -5.86
C ARG A 626 36.79 23.36 -6.45
N GLN A 627 37.32 24.45 -5.88
CA GLN A 627 38.57 25.09 -6.34
C GLN A 627 39.79 24.62 -5.56
N GLU A 628 39.60 23.94 -4.43
CA GLU A 628 40.69 23.45 -3.59
C GLU A 628 41.26 22.12 -4.08
N LEU A 629 40.46 21.32 -4.82
CA LEU A 629 40.90 20.05 -5.40
C LEU A 629 41.68 20.29 -6.70
N GLN A 630 42.97 19.96 -6.69
CA GLN A 630 43.85 20.04 -7.86
C GLN A 630 44.18 18.63 -8.33
N LEU A 631 43.66 18.27 -9.49
CA LEU A 631 43.90 16.96 -10.09
C LEU A 631 45.12 17.03 -11.01
N ASP A 632 45.91 15.97 -11.02
CA ASP A 632 47.03 15.82 -11.94
C ASP A 632 46.56 15.57 -13.37
N ALA A 633 47.47 15.74 -14.32
CA ALA A 633 47.17 15.65 -15.75
C ALA A 633 46.58 14.29 -16.17
N SER A 634 46.94 13.19 -15.49
CA SER A 634 46.42 11.86 -15.83
C SER A 634 44.96 11.70 -15.40
N LEU A 635 44.58 12.22 -14.23
CA LEU A 635 43.19 12.22 -13.77
C LEU A 635 42.32 13.15 -14.61
N LEU A 636 42.80 14.36 -14.91
CA LEU A 636 42.12 15.31 -15.79
C LEU A 636 41.86 14.70 -17.18
N ALA A 637 42.87 14.03 -17.76
CA ALA A 637 42.74 13.34 -19.03
C ALA A 637 41.72 12.18 -18.95
N ARG A 638 41.78 11.34 -17.91
CA ARG A 638 40.87 10.21 -17.73
C ARG A 638 39.42 10.65 -17.54
N MET A 639 39.21 11.78 -16.86
CA MET A 639 37.89 12.37 -16.66
C MET A 639 37.42 13.25 -17.83
N SER A 640 38.29 13.52 -18.81
CA SER A 640 38.01 14.37 -19.97
C SER A 640 37.57 15.80 -19.59
N VAL A 641 38.22 16.39 -18.59
CA VAL A 641 37.96 17.77 -18.12
C VAL A 641 39.25 18.57 -17.98
N ALA A 642 39.18 19.90 -18.10
CA ALA A 642 40.35 20.75 -17.91
C ALA A 642 40.60 21.05 -16.43
N SER A 643 39.56 21.01 -15.59
CA SER A 643 39.68 21.14 -14.14
C SER A 643 38.52 20.45 -13.41
N TRP A 644 38.71 20.12 -12.12
CA TRP A 644 37.64 19.58 -11.29
C TRP A 644 36.44 20.54 -11.17
N ALA A 645 36.68 21.85 -11.19
CA ALA A 645 35.62 22.85 -11.10
C ALA A 645 34.60 22.78 -12.25
N GLU A 646 34.95 22.22 -13.41
CA GLU A 646 34.04 22.03 -14.55
C GLU A 646 33.00 20.92 -14.30
N MET A 647 33.31 19.97 -13.41
CA MET A 647 32.41 18.85 -13.09
C MET A 647 31.25 19.25 -12.19
N LEU A 648 31.35 20.40 -11.50
CA LEU A 648 30.36 20.89 -10.55
C LEU A 648 29.84 22.25 -11.00
N GLU A 649 28.54 22.34 -11.28
CA GLU A 649 27.87 23.60 -11.59
C GLU A 649 27.92 24.61 -10.42
N ASP A 650 27.50 25.86 -10.66
CA ASP A 650 27.40 26.83 -9.57
C ASP A 650 26.27 26.46 -8.61
N PHE A 651 26.59 26.36 -7.31
CA PHE A 651 25.63 26.00 -6.28
C PHE A 651 24.62 27.12 -6.05
N SER A 652 23.40 26.95 -6.56
CA SER A 652 22.33 27.96 -6.53
C SER A 652 21.10 27.54 -5.72
N LEU A 653 21.15 26.37 -5.06
CA LEU A 653 20.07 25.89 -4.21
C LEU A 653 19.94 26.78 -2.96
N PRO A 654 18.80 27.44 -2.71
CA PRO A 654 18.61 28.22 -1.49
C PRO A 654 18.43 27.32 -0.25
N GLN A 655 18.60 27.90 0.93
CA GLN A 655 18.22 27.22 2.18
C GLN A 655 16.72 26.91 2.18
N ALA A 656 16.37 25.78 2.80
CA ALA A 656 14.99 25.36 2.96
C ALA A 656 14.30 26.17 4.07
N ASP A 657 13.06 26.56 3.81
CA ASP A 657 12.16 27.20 4.76
C ASP A 657 10.73 26.66 4.60
N LYS A 658 9.79 27.17 5.41
CA LYS A 658 8.39 26.71 5.39
C LYS A 658 7.67 27.03 4.07
N ALA A 659 8.09 28.07 3.36
CA ALA A 659 7.44 28.54 2.14
C ALA A 659 7.96 27.79 0.89
N ASN A 660 9.23 27.40 0.87
CA ASN A 660 9.86 26.78 -0.30
C ASN A 660 10.03 25.25 -0.20
N ILE A 661 9.80 24.62 0.96
CA ILE A 661 10.14 23.21 1.21
C ILE A 661 9.61 22.24 0.14
N SER A 662 8.40 22.46 -0.39
CA SER A 662 7.82 21.56 -1.39
C SER A 662 8.58 21.61 -2.70
N ASN A 663 8.94 22.81 -3.17
CA ASN A 663 9.75 22.97 -4.39
C ASN A 663 11.18 22.52 -4.15
N TRP A 664 11.71 22.78 -2.96
CA TRP A 664 13.04 22.35 -2.54
C TRP A 664 13.19 20.82 -2.58
N LEU A 665 12.22 20.08 -2.03
CA LEU A 665 12.20 18.61 -2.07
C LEU A 665 12.11 18.05 -3.49
N ASN A 666 11.47 18.75 -4.43
CA ASN A 666 11.43 18.33 -5.83
C ASN A 666 12.76 18.56 -6.57
N ALA A 667 13.59 19.50 -6.09
CA ALA A 667 14.85 19.87 -6.73
C ALA A 667 16.07 19.14 -6.14
N ILE A 668 16.04 18.78 -4.86
CA ILE A 668 17.20 18.31 -4.11
C ILE A 668 17.88 17.07 -4.70
N ASP A 669 17.12 16.11 -5.22
CA ASP A 669 17.71 14.89 -5.79
C ASP A 669 18.57 15.18 -7.02
N SER A 670 18.23 16.21 -7.81
CA SER A 670 19.07 16.66 -8.93
C SER A 670 20.42 17.18 -8.43
N TRP A 671 20.42 18.02 -7.38
CA TRP A 671 21.65 18.55 -6.77
C TRP A 671 22.50 17.48 -6.12
N VAL A 672 21.88 16.52 -5.42
CA VAL A 672 22.59 15.39 -4.83
C VAL A 672 23.23 14.55 -5.92
N ASN A 673 22.51 14.22 -7.00
CA ASN A 673 23.06 13.48 -8.13
C ASN A 673 24.17 14.27 -8.85
N GLY A 674 24.01 15.59 -8.97
CA GLY A 674 25.00 16.50 -9.53
C GLY A 674 26.31 16.58 -8.73
N ALA A 675 26.29 16.29 -7.42
CA ALA A 675 27.51 16.20 -6.60
C ALA A 675 28.05 14.75 -6.51
N VAL A 676 27.18 13.78 -6.21
CA VAL A 676 27.55 12.38 -5.97
C VAL A 676 28.02 11.68 -7.24
N GLY A 677 27.43 12.02 -8.40
CA GLY A 677 27.82 11.47 -9.70
C GLY A 677 29.30 11.77 -10.01
N PRO A 678 29.71 13.06 -10.09
CA PRO A 678 31.10 13.45 -10.26
C PRO A 678 32.05 12.87 -9.20
N LEU A 679 31.67 12.86 -7.92
CA LEU A 679 32.51 12.28 -6.87
C LEU A 679 32.70 10.76 -7.05
N SER A 680 31.66 10.04 -7.46
CA SER A 680 31.76 8.61 -7.75
C SER A 680 32.63 8.33 -8.98
N ALA A 681 32.53 9.18 -10.00
CA ALA A 681 33.38 9.13 -11.19
C ALA A 681 34.85 9.43 -10.85
N LEU A 682 35.11 10.44 -9.99
CA LEU A 682 36.43 10.77 -9.48
C LEU A 682 37.04 9.60 -8.69
N GLY A 683 36.27 8.98 -7.78
CA GLY A 683 36.73 7.81 -7.03
C GLY A 683 37.09 6.64 -7.95
N THR A 684 36.29 6.39 -8.99
CA THR A 684 36.59 5.37 -10.00
C THR A 684 37.84 5.72 -10.80
N ALA A 685 37.97 6.96 -11.27
CA ALA A 685 39.14 7.42 -12.03
C ALA A 685 40.43 7.36 -11.19
N ALA A 686 40.36 7.76 -9.92
CA ALA A 686 41.47 7.71 -8.97
C ALA A 686 41.92 6.27 -8.70
N LEU A 687 40.99 5.35 -8.46
CA LEU A 687 41.30 3.93 -8.28
C LEU A 687 41.94 3.33 -9.54
N GLU A 688 41.35 3.56 -10.71
CA GLU A 688 41.90 3.08 -11.97
C GLU A 688 43.32 3.59 -12.21
N GLN A 689 43.54 4.89 -12.03
CA GLN A 689 44.85 5.49 -12.22
C GLN A 689 45.87 5.02 -11.18
N LEU A 690 45.42 4.79 -9.95
CA LEU A 690 46.25 4.22 -8.89
C LEU A 690 46.72 2.82 -9.26
N LEU A 691 45.82 1.94 -9.74
CA LEU A 691 46.19 0.58 -10.14
C LEU A 691 47.13 0.54 -11.34
N VAL A 692 46.95 1.45 -12.31
CA VAL A 692 47.87 1.62 -13.43
C VAL A 692 49.25 2.05 -12.94
N ALA A 693 49.32 3.12 -12.14
CA ALA A 693 50.58 3.64 -11.61
C ALA A 693 51.31 2.61 -10.73
N GLU A 694 50.58 1.87 -9.90
CA GLU A 694 51.14 0.80 -9.08
C GLU A 694 51.75 -0.34 -9.89
N ARG A 695 51.12 -0.68 -11.02
CA ARG A 695 51.64 -1.66 -11.96
C ARG A 695 52.90 -1.14 -12.66
N GLU A 696 52.89 0.09 -13.14
CA GLU A 696 54.06 0.73 -13.76
C GLU A 696 55.25 0.76 -12.81
N VAL A 697 55.03 1.12 -11.54
CA VAL A 697 56.06 1.08 -10.50
C VAL A 697 56.61 -0.33 -10.29
N ALA A 698 55.74 -1.34 -10.21
CA ALA A 698 56.17 -2.74 -10.06
C ALA A 698 56.97 -3.24 -11.28
N ASP A 699 56.52 -2.92 -12.49
CA ASP A 699 57.16 -3.32 -13.74
C ASP A 699 58.54 -2.64 -13.92
N MET A 700 58.66 -1.35 -13.58
CA MET A 700 59.95 -0.63 -13.61
C MET A 700 60.94 -1.17 -12.59
N LEU A 701 60.51 -1.43 -11.34
CA LEU A 701 61.38 -1.97 -10.30
C LEU A 701 61.87 -3.39 -10.65
N GLY A 702 61.01 -4.20 -11.27
CA GLY A 702 61.35 -5.55 -11.74
C GLY A 702 62.24 -5.59 -12.99
N GLY A 703 62.59 -4.43 -13.56
CA GLY A 703 63.40 -4.33 -14.80
C GLY A 703 62.63 -4.58 -16.09
N GLY A 704 61.29 -4.62 -16.04
CA GLY A 704 60.40 -4.84 -17.19
C GLY A 704 60.11 -3.57 -18.01
N ALA A 705 60.43 -2.39 -17.50
CA ALA A 705 60.23 -1.10 -18.18
C ALA A 705 61.35 -0.09 -17.84
N PRO A 706 61.65 0.88 -18.73
CA PRO A 706 62.60 1.93 -18.44
C PRO A 706 62.09 2.84 -17.32
N CYS A 707 62.96 3.24 -16.40
CA CYS A 707 62.61 4.17 -15.32
C CYS A 707 62.34 5.58 -15.88
N VAL A 708 61.13 6.09 -15.65
CA VAL A 708 60.68 7.43 -16.05
C VAL A 708 60.21 8.24 -14.84
N ALA A 709 60.18 9.56 -14.95
CA ALA A 709 59.69 10.43 -13.89
C ALA A 709 58.16 10.38 -13.76
N ALA A 710 57.66 10.42 -12.52
CA ALA A 710 56.23 10.44 -12.26
C ALA A 710 55.60 11.80 -12.64
N ALA A 711 54.29 11.80 -12.84
CA ALA A 711 53.53 13.04 -12.95
C ALA A 711 53.51 13.82 -11.62
N ALA A 712 53.15 15.10 -11.68
CA ALA A 712 52.91 15.88 -10.47
C ALA A 712 51.76 15.26 -9.65
N PRO A 713 51.86 15.21 -8.31
CA PRO A 713 50.80 14.65 -7.49
C PRO A 713 49.54 15.52 -7.51
N SER A 714 48.38 14.86 -7.39
CA SER A 714 47.13 15.54 -7.07
C SER A 714 47.12 16.06 -5.64
N GLU A 715 46.39 17.15 -5.37
CA GLU A 715 46.21 17.74 -4.04
C GLU A 715 44.72 17.84 -3.69
N VAL A 716 44.36 17.40 -2.48
CA VAL A 716 42.99 17.47 -1.95
C VAL A 716 42.82 18.61 -0.93
N PRO A 717 41.58 19.05 -0.64
CA PRO A 717 41.32 20.00 0.44
C PRO A 717 41.97 19.56 1.76
N ARG A 718 42.56 20.50 2.50
CA ARG A 718 43.27 20.22 3.78
C ARG A 718 42.38 19.54 4.83
N ALA A 719 41.08 19.78 4.76
CA ALA A 719 40.09 19.16 5.63
C ALA A 719 38.80 18.89 4.85
N TYR A 720 38.25 17.70 5.00
CA TYR A 720 36.97 17.29 4.44
C TYR A 720 36.27 16.34 5.40
N ALA A 721 34.96 16.17 5.23
CA ALA A 721 34.17 15.30 6.09
C ALA A 721 34.53 13.83 5.83
N THR A 722 34.81 13.08 6.89
CA THR A 722 35.07 11.65 6.82
C THR A 722 33.93 10.87 7.47
N LEU A 723 33.34 9.95 6.69
CA LEU A 723 32.28 9.06 7.16
C LEU A 723 32.67 7.56 7.08
N LEU A 724 33.07 6.99 8.23
CA LEU A 724 33.33 5.55 8.36
C LEU A 724 32.02 4.73 8.32
N PRO A 725 32.05 3.48 7.82
CA PRO A 725 30.94 2.54 7.96
C PRO A 725 30.55 2.35 9.43
N GLY A 726 29.25 2.46 9.73
CA GLY A 726 28.71 2.36 11.09
C GLY A 726 28.68 3.68 11.87
N GLN A 727 29.30 4.75 11.35
CA GLN A 727 29.24 6.10 11.93
C GLN A 727 28.20 7.00 11.23
N GLU A 728 27.30 6.42 10.43
CA GLU A 728 26.21 7.13 9.78
C GLU A 728 25.33 7.89 10.78
N ARG A 729 24.76 9.02 10.33
CA ARG A 729 23.83 9.82 11.14
C ARG A 729 22.65 8.95 11.60
N LYS A 730 22.29 9.09 12.87
CA LYS A 730 21.21 8.31 13.49
C LYS A 730 19.88 8.55 12.77
N ARG A 731 19.27 7.47 12.27
CA ARG A 731 17.93 7.47 11.69
C ARG A 731 16.89 7.07 12.74
N GLN A 732 15.68 7.58 12.60
CA GLN A 732 14.59 7.16 13.47
C GLN A 732 13.98 5.87 12.90
N ASN A 733 14.04 4.80 13.69
CA ASN A 733 13.59 3.47 13.29
C ASN A 733 12.19 3.12 13.84
N LYS A 734 11.57 4.00 14.64
CA LYS A 734 10.25 3.79 15.24
C LYS A 734 9.41 5.04 15.13
N LEU A 735 8.16 4.89 14.72
CA LEU A 735 7.16 5.95 14.71
C LEU A 735 6.79 6.39 16.14
N GLY A 736 6.31 7.63 16.31
CA GLY A 736 5.82 8.13 17.60
C GLY A 736 4.57 7.36 18.05
N LEU A 737 4.19 7.42 19.34
CA LEU A 737 3.03 6.68 19.85
C LEU A 737 1.73 7.03 19.09
N TRP A 738 1.55 8.32 18.77
CA TRP A 738 0.41 8.80 18.00
C TRP A 738 0.45 8.30 16.56
N ASP A 739 1.59 8.41 15.88
CA ASP A 739 1.76 7.92 14.50
C ASP A 739 1.55 6.42 14.43
N ARG A 740 2.02 5.66 15.43
CA ARG A 740 1.79 4.21 15.55
C ARG A 740 0.32 3.88 15.77
N PHE A 741 -0.40 4.69 16.54
CA PHE A 741 -1.86 4.57 16.67
C PHE A 741 -2.54 4.86 15.34
N GLN A 742 -2.20 5.96 14.67
CA GLN A 742 -2.78 6.36 13.39
C GLN A 742 -2.47 5.37 12.26
N THR A 743 -1.26 4.82 12.21
CA THR A 743 -0.81 3.85 11.20
C THR A 743 -1.08 2.39 11.60
N ALA A 744 -1.63 2.14 12.79
CA ALA A 744 -1.81 0.80 13.38
C ALA A 744 -0.49 -0.03 13.37
N ASP A 745 0.63 0.62 13.69
CA ASP A 745 1.95 0.01 13.73
C ASP A 745 2.22 -0.74 15.07
N GLY A 746 1.91 -2.03 15.03
CA GLY A 746 2.04 -2.98 16.13
C GLY A 746 0.69 -3.40 16.73
N VAL A 747 0.69 -4.51 17.49
CA VAL A 747 -0.53 -5.12 18.02
C VAL A 747 -1.29 -4.19 18.97
N LEU A 748 -0.60 -3.58 19.96
CA LEU A 748 -1.25 -2.71 20.94
C LEU A 748 -1.87 -1.45 20.28
N PRO A 749 -1.14 -0.67 19.46
CA PRO A 749 -1.75 0.47 18.76
C PRO A 749 -2.89 0.06 17.82
N ALA A 750 -2.79 -1.08 17.13
CA ALA A 750 -3.86 -1.60 16.28
C ALA A 750 -5.12 -1.94 17.08
N VAL A 751 -5.00 -2.65 18.20
CA VAL A 751 -6.14 -3.00 19.08
C VAL A 751 -6.78 -1.73 19.66
N ALA A 752 -5.98 -0.78 20.15
CA ALA A 752 -6.50 0.49 20.66
C ALA A 752 -7.25 1.28 19.58
N ARG A 753 -6.69 1.34 18.36
CA ARG A 753 -7.31 2.03 17.23
C ARG A 753 -8.63 1.38 16.80
N VAL A 754 -8.70 0.04 16.80
CA VAL A 754 -9.95 -0.70 16.53
C VAL A 754 -10.98 -0.45 17.62
N ALA A 755 -10.58 -0.47 18.90
CA ALA A 755 -11.49 -0.21 20.01
C ALA A 755 -12.10 1.19 19.92
N VAL A 756 -11.28 2.23 19.72
CA VAL A 756 -11.76 3.62 19.59
C VAL A 756 -12.68 3.76 18.37
N ALA A 757 -12.26 3.23 17.21
CA ALA A 757 -13.06 3.34 16.00
C ALA A 757 -14.37 2.54 16.07
N GLY A 758 -14.33 1.36 16.68
CA GLY A 758 -15.50 0.51 16.93
C GLY A 758 -16.51 1.17 17.86
N THR A 759 -16.05 1.81 18.93
CA THR A 759 -16.92 2.58 19.84
C THR A 759 -17.60 3.74 19.11
N ILE A 760 -16.87 4.49 18.27
CA ILE A 760 -17.44 5.60 17.50
C ILE A 760 -18.50 5.07 16.52
N VAL A 761 -18.17 4.06 15.72
CA VAL A 761 -19.13 3.48 14.76
C VAL A 761 -20.35 2.88 15.47
N GLY A 762 -20.15 2.18 16.58
CA GLY A 762 -21.22 1.65 17.42
C GLY A 762 -22.15 2.74 17.97
N ALA A 763 -21.60 3.88 18.40
CA ALA A 763 -22.39 5.02 18.86
C ALA A 763 -23.23 5.64 17.73
N VAL A 764 -22.68 5.80 16.52
CA VAL A 764 -23.44 6.32 15.36
C VAL A 764 -24.53 5.33 14.94
N LEU A 765 -24.24 4.03 14.93
CA LEU A 765 -25.21 2.96 14.67
C LEU A 765 -26.35 2.95 15.69
N GLY A 766 -26.02 3.04 16.98
CA GLY A 766 -26.99 3.05 18.08
C GLY A 766 -27.86 4.31 18.10
N PHE A 767 -27.30 5.48 17.81
CA PHE A 767 -28.07 6.73 17.73
C PHE A 767 -29.14 6.65 16.62
N GLY A 768 -28.81 6.08 15.46
CA GLY A 768 -29.78 5.88 14.37
C GLY A 768 -30.93 4.93 14.72
N ALA A 769 -30.73 3.97 15.62
CA ALA A 769 -31.78 3.05 16.08
C ALA A 769 -32.71 3.69 17.13
N TYR A 770 -32.21 4.65 17.92
CA TYR A 770 -32.96 5.27 19.02
C TYR A 770 -33.89 6.41 18.56
N THR A 771 -33.69 6.98 17.36
CA THR A 771 -34.55 8.03 16.80
C THR A 771 -35.83 7.48 16.15
N GLY A 772 -36.45 6.44 16.71
CA GLY A 772 -37.82 6.09 16.35
C GLY A 772 -38.73 7.23 16.81
N ALA A 773 -39.17 8.09 15.88
CA ALA A 773 -39.96 9.27 16.20
C ALA A 773 -41.27 8.86 16.88
N ALA A 774 -41.47 9.25 18.14
CA ALA A 774 -42.80 9.23 18.75
C ALA A 774 -43.72 10.11 17.91
N SER A 775 -44.93 9.63 17.61
CA SER A 775 -45.93 10.41 16.89
C SER A 775 -46.79 11.14 17.92
N SER A 776 -46.99 12.44 17.71
CA SER A 776 -47.83 13.24 18.60
C SER A 776 -49.31 13.02 18.28
N LEU A 777 -50.14 12.89 19.32
CA LEU A 777 -51.58 12.69 19.20
C LEU A 777 -52.34 13.75 20.00
N SER A 778 -53.25 14.46 19.32
CA SER A 778 -54.25 15.33 19.95
C SER A 778 -55.59 14.61 20.04
N ILE A 779 -56.16 14.52 21.24
CA ILE A 779 -57.48 13.96 21.49
C ILE A 779 -58.42 15.10 21.85
N TYR A 780 -59.48 15.31 21.07
CA TYR A 780 -60.52 16.31 21.33
C TYR A 780 -61.82 15.64 21.77
N ASN A 781 -62.33 16.05 22.93
CA ASN A 781 -63.60 15.59 23.45
C ASN A 781 -64.68 16.65 23.17
N GLY A 782 -65.51 16.39 22.16
CA GLY A 782 -66.67 17.23 21.84
C GLY A 782 -67.90 17.02 22.73
N LEU A 783 -67.90 16.02 23.62
CA LEU A 783 -69.07 15.65 24.44
C LEU A 783 -69.14 16.48 25.73
N ALA A 784 -70.35 16.58 26.30
CA ALA A 784 -70.62 17.32 27.54
C ALA A 784 -70.22 16.56 28.83
N GLN A 785 -69.61 15.38 28.69
CA GLN A 785 -69.10 14.57 29.81
C GLN A 785 -67.62 14.24 29.63
N PRO A 786 -66.86 14.01 30.72
CA PRO A 786 -65.47 13.59 30.62
C PRO A 786 -65.35 12.21 29.98
N VAL A 787 -64.37 12.05 29.09
CA VAL A 787 -64.11 10.81 28.35
C VAL A 787 -62.72 10.31 28.70
N THR A 788 -62.63 9.01 28.99
CA THR A 788 -61.36 8.32 29.14
C THR A 788 -61.02 7.61 27.84
N VAL A 789 -59.89 7.95 27.23
CA VAL A 789 -59.38 7.31 26.01
C VAL A 789 -58.20 6.42 26.36
N VAL A 790 -58.27 5.16 25.93
CA VAL A 790 -57.22 4.15 26.08
C VAL A 790 -56.59 3.90 24.72
N ILE A 791 -55.27 4.05 24.64
CA ILE A 791 -54.48 3.93 23.41
C ILE A 791 -53.23 3.12 23.75
N GLY A 792 -53.14 1.89 23.24
CA GLY A 792 -52.06 0.98 23.62
C GLY A 792 -52.04 0.72 25.13
N GLN A 793 -50.99 1.17 25.81
CA GLN A 793 -50.84 1.08 27.28
C GLN A 793 -51.15 2.39 28.02
N GLN A 794 -51.44 3.47 27.31
CA GLN A 794 -51.73 4.78 27.89
C GLN A 794 -53.24 5.00 28.06
N GLN A 795 -53.61 5.72 29.11
CA GLN A 795 -54.97 6.10 29.42
C GLN A 795 -55.02 7.60 29.75
N LEU A 796 -55.82 8.35 29.00
CA LEU A 796 -55.93 9.80 29.11
C LEU A 796 -57.39 10.18 29.37
N THR A 797 -57.64 10.98 30.40
CA THR A 797 -58.97 11.53 30.67
C THR A 797 -59.06 12.94 30.12
N VAL A 798 -59.98 13.15 29.18
CA VAL A 798 -60.22 14.44 28.52
C VAL A 798 -61.51 15.05 29.06
N ALA A 799 -61.42 16.26 29.59
CA ALA A 799 -62.56 17.01 30.13
C ALA A 799 -63.60 17.32 29.02
N PRO A 800 -64.87 17.62 29.37
CA PRO A 800 -65.87 18.07 28.40
C PRO A 800 -65.37 19.25 27.57
N PHE A 801 -65.62 19.23 26.26
CA PHE A 801 -65.29 20.32 25.32
C PHE A 801 -63.82 20.75 25.34
N SER A 802 -62.91 19.84 25.67
CA SER A 802 -61.48 20.10 25.86
C SER A 802 -60.62 19.13 25.05
N ALA A 803 -59.32 19.39 25.02
CA ALA A 803 -58.34 18.53 24.38
C ALA A 803 -57.27 18.05 25.35
N ALA A 804 -56.72 16.87 25.08
CA ALA A 804 -55.46 16.40 25.65
C ALA A 804 -54.46 16.13 24.52
N HIS A 805 -53.19 16.32 24.81
CA HIS A 805 -52.08 16.08 23.89
C HIS A 805 -51.10 15.13 24.55
N ASP A 806 -50.68 14.09 23.85
CA ASP A 806 -49.66 13.15 24.34
C ASP A 806 -48.80 12.62 23.19
N ASP A 807 -47.57 12.22 23.53
CA ASP A 807 -46.66 11.57 22.58
C ASP A 807 -46.83 10.06 22.71
N VAL A 808 -47.39 9.45 21.67
CA VAL A 808 -47.80 8.04 21.70
C VAL A 808 -46.96 7.24 20.71
N ALA A 809 -46.45 6.09 21.15
CA ALA A 809 -45.88 5.09 20.25
C ALA A 809 -47.04 4.38 19.54
N LEU A 810 -47.42 4.88 18.37
CA LEU A 810 -48.48 4.32 17.55
C LEU A 810 -47.87 3.29 16.57
N ASP A 811 -48.21 2.02 16.75
CA ASP A 811 -47.93 0.95 15.78
C ASP A 811 -49.03 0.92 14.70
N ASP A 812 -48.76 0.29 13.55
CA ASP A 812 -49.64 0.17 12.36
C ASP A 812 -51.07 -0.36 12.67
N ARG A 813 -51.32 -0.92 13.86
CA ARG A 813 -52.63 -1.46 14.30
C ARG A 813 -52.99 -1.07 15.74
N THR A 814 -52.72 0.17 16.13
CA THR A 814 -53.06 0.62 17.48
C THR A 814 -54.58 0.72 17.66
N THR A 815 -55.12 -0.05 18.60
CA THR A 815 -56.54 0.03 18.99
C THR A 815 -56.76 1.24 19.88
N ILE A 816 -57.75 2.06 19.52
CA ILE A 816 -58.19 3.24 20.27
C ILE A 816 -59.58 2.96 20.82
N GLU A 817 -59.77 3.18 22.11
CA GLU A 817 -61.03 2.94 22.80
C GLU A 817 -61.39 4.13 23.68
N ALA A 818 -62.58 4.69 23.50
CA ALA A 818 -63.11 5.78 24.32
C ALA A 818 -64.22 5.26 25.24
N ARG A 819 -64.20 5.68 26.51
CA ARG A 819 -65.15 5.27 27.55
C ARG A 819 -65.69 6.47 28.33
N THR A 820 -66.94 6.37 28.77
CA THR A 820 -67.52 7.31 29.73
C THR A 820 -66.88 7.17 31.11
N ALA A 821 -67.12 8.12 32.02
CA ALA A 821 -66.67 8.04 33.41
C ALA A 821 -67.23 6.82 34.18
N SER A 822 -68.39 6.28 33.76
CA SER A 822 -68.99 5.07 34.32
C SER A 822 -68.46 3.77 33.71
N GLY A 823 -67.54 3.86 32.73
CA GLY A 823 -66.88 2.72 32.09
C GLY A 823 -67.59 2.16 30.84
N GLU A 824 -68.69 2.78 30.40
CA GLU A 824 -69.40 2.40 29.17
C GLU A 824 -68.54 2.76 27.94
N ILE A 825 -68.46 1.85 26.97
CA ILE A 825 -67.66 2.05 25.75
C ILE A 825 -68.44 2.96 24.79
N ILE A 826 -67.87 4.13 24.50
CA ILE A 826 -68.37 5.10 23.53
C ILE A 826 -68.10 4.59 22.12
N GLU A 827 -66.84 4.24 21.84
CA GLU A 827 -66.41 3.64 20.59
C GLU A 827 -65.07 2.90 20.74
N ARG A 828 -64.82 1.98 19.80
CA ARG A 828 -63.56 1.26 19.66
C ARG A 828 -63.24 1.07 18.18
N PHE A 829 -62.06 1.46 17.74
CA PHE A 829 -61.61 1.30 16.36
C PHE A 829 -60.08 1.14 16.26
N GLU A 830 -59.61 0.68 15.10
CA GLU A 830 -58.17 0.69 14.76
C GLU A 830 -57.88 1.99 13.99
N GLY A 831 -56.95 2.80 14.50
CA GLY A 831 -56.49 4.00 13.79
C GLY A 831 -55.51 3.60 12.69
N GLU A 832 -55.77 3.99 11.44
CA GLU A 832 -54.77 3.84 10.38
C GLU A 832 -53.63 4.85 10.60
N VAL A 833 -52.48 4.33 11.01
CA VAL A 833 -51.26 5.11 11.27
C VAL A 833 -50.32 4.87 10.09
N SER A 834 -50.50 5.63 9.01
CA SER A 834 -49.63 5.53 7.83
C SER A 834 -48.63 6.69 7.80
N GLY A 835 -47.36 6.40 8.10
CA GLY A 835 -46.23 7.34 8.03
C GLY A 835 -45.67 7.72 9.39
N HIS A 836 -44.34 7.87 9.45
CA HIS A 836 -43.59 8.22 10.66
C HIS A 836 -43.61 9.75 10.86
N ALA A 837 -43.68 10.22 12.12
CA ALA A 837 -43.63 11.64 12.51
C ALA A 837 -44.78 12.55 11.98
N ARG A 838 -46.03 12.07 12.03
CA ARG A 838 -47.23 12.90 11.76
C ARG A 838 -47.96 13.22 13.07
N HIS A 839 -48.59 14.40 13.14
CA HIS A 839 -49.49 14.76 14.24
C HIS A 839 -50.90 14.23 13.93
N TYR A 840 -51.34 13.25 14.73
CA TYR A 840 -52.66 12.64 14.58
C TYR A 840 -53.69 13.38 15.44
N VAL A 841 -54.93 13.44 14.97
CA VAL A 841 -56.05 14.07 15.68
C VAL A 841 -57.19 13.06 15.80
N TYR A 842 -57.57 12.78 17.05
CA TYR A 842 -58.71 11.96 17.39
C TYR A 842 -59.84 12.83 17.94
N ASN A 843 -60.96 12.87 17.23
CA ASN A 843 -62.18 13.55 17.63
C ASN A 843 -63.17 12.51 18.15
N VAL A 844 -63.36 12.48 19.47
CA VAL A 844 -64.14 11.44 20.16
C VAL A 844 -65.56 11.37 19.58
N ALA A 845 -65.96 10.17 19.13
CA ALA A 845 -67.22 9.83 18.47
C ALA A 845 -67.53 10.64 17.19
N GLY A 846 -66.58 11.41 16.67
CA GLY A 846 -66.88 12.47 15.70
C GLY A 846 -67.93 13.44 16.24
N ALA A 847 -67.90 13.73 17.54
CA ALA A 847 -68.96 14.50 18.23
C ALA A 847 -68.87 16.01 17.97
N SER A 848 -67.80 16.51 17.36
CA SER A 848 -67.63 17.94 17.09
C SER A 848 -67.20 18.21 15.65
N PRO A 849 -67.65 19.31 15.01
CA PRO A 849 -66.98 19.82 13.83
C PRO A 849 -65.57 20.30 14.19
N LEU A 850 -64.63 20.10 13.27
CA LEU A 850 -63.27 20.63 13.34
C LEU A 850 -63.12 21.76 12.33
N VAL A 851 -62.50 22.85 12.75
CA VAL A 851 -62.26 24.03 11.92
C VAL A 851 -60.78 24.38 11.96
N GLU A 852 -60.19 24.55 10.79
CA GLU A 852 -58.84 25.05 10.63
C GLU A 852 -58.89 26.51 10.20
N TRP A 853 -58.30 27.40 10.99
CA TRP A 853 -58.26 28.83 10.69
C TRP A 853 -56.85 29.39 10.91
N THR A 854 -56.54 30.49 10.24
CA THR A 854 -55.20 31.06 10.25
C THR A 854 -55.17 32.29 11.16
N ALA A 855 -54.39 32.21 12.25
CA ALA A 855 -54.05 33.37 13.07
C ALA A 855 -52.96 34.18 12.35
N VAL A 856 -53.26 35.45 12.09
CA VAL A 856 -52.41 36.35 11.30
C VAL A 856 -51.79 37.40 12.21
N TYR A 857 -50.50 37.65 12.02
CA TYR A 857 -49.74 38.65 12.74
C TYR A 857 -49.08 39.60 11.77
N GLY A 858 -49.11 40.91 12.06
CA GLY A 858 -48.52 41.93 11.21
C GLY A 858 -49.28 42.12 9.89
N ASN A 859 -48.56 42.23 8.77
CA ASN A 859 -49.13 42.54 7.45
C ASN A 859 -49.48 41.31 6.58
N ALA A 860 -49.52 40.12 7.18
CA ALA A 860 -49.89 38.90 6.45
C ALA A 860 -51.38 38.94 6.04
N ALA A 861 -51.73 38.36 4.89
CA ALA A 861 -53.12 38.33 4.44
C ALA A 861 -53.91 37.24 5.19
N GLU A 862 -55.17 37.56 5.52
CA GLU A 862 -56.14 36.68 6.15
C GLU A 862 -56.66 35.64 5.17
N GLU A 863 -56.84 34.40 5.65
CA GLU A 863 -57.34 33.27 4.87
C GLU A 863 -58.66 32.80 5.48
N SER A 864 -59.64 32.50 4.63
CA SER A 864 -60.94 32.03 5.09
C SER A 864 -60.81 30.69 5.84
N PRO A 865 -61.49 30.52 7.00
CA PRO A 865 -61.49 29.26 7.74
C PRO A 865 -61.95 28.08 6.89
N ARG A 866 -61.25 26.95 7.02
CA ARG A 866 -61.60 25.69 6.37
C ARG A 866 -62.38 24.80 7.33
N MET A 867 -63.63 24.51 6.97
CA MET A 867 -64.47 23.57 7.71
C MET A 867 -64.08 22.14 7.33
N LEU A 868 -63.62 21.36 8.32
CA LEU A 868 -63.14 19.98 8.10
C LEU A 868 -64.23 18.93 8.36
N GLY A 869 -65.39 19.33 8.86
CA GLY A 869 -66.48 18.43 9.23
C GLY A 869 -66.23 17.71 10.55
N ALA A 870 -66.97 16.62 10.80
CA ALA A 870 -66.91 15.83 12.03
C ALA A 870 -66.09 14.55 11.85
N LEU A 871 -64.89 14.68 11.28
CA LEU A 871 -63.99 13.56 11.05
C LEU A 871 -63.55 12.97 12.39
N ARG A 872 -63.71 11.65 12.55
CA ARG A 872 -63.31 10.89 13.75
C ARG A 872 -61.79 10.84 13.91
N TRP A 873 -61.07 10.59 12.83
CA TRP A 873 -59.61 10.40 12.82
C TRP A 873 -59.03 11.12 11.62
N MET A 874 -58.00 11.94 11.84
CA MET A 874 -57.32 12.66 10.76
C MET A 874 -55.87 12.98 11.08
N ASN A 875 -55.11 13.31 10.04
CA ASN A 875 -53.76 13.86 10.17
C ASN A 875 -53.85 15.37 9.95
N SER A 876 -53.14 16.16 10.75
CA SER A 876 -53.11 17.61 10.59
C SER A 876 -51.70 18.15 10.75
N SER A 877 -51.41 19.23 10.03
CA SER A 877 -50.15 19.97 10.09
C SER A 877 -50.34 21.36 10.72
N ALA A 878 -51.39 21.55 11.52
CA ALA A 878 -51.64 22.80 12.21
C ALA A 878 -50.49 23.15 13.17
N ASP A 879 -50.22 24.44 13.37
CA ASP A 879 -49.22 24.90 14.33
C ASP A 879 -49.74 24.82 15.78
N VAL A 880 -51.05 24.98 15.98
CA VAL A 880 -51.72 25.02 17.29
C VAL A 880 -52.94 24.12 17.26
N PHE A 881 -53.07 23.23 18.25
CA PHE A 881 -54.17 22.27 18.36
C PHE A 881 -55.02 22.60 19.58
N PHE A 882 -56.31 22.92 19.37
CA PHE A 882 -57.33 23.10 20.40
C PHE A 882 -56.96 24.07 21.54
N ALA A 883 -56.07 25.01 21.26
CA ALA A 883 -55.58 26.02 22.18
C ALA A 883 -55.60 27.40 21.51
N GLN A 884 -55.53 28.46 22.31
CA GLN A 884 -55.39 29.79 21.73
C GLN A 884 -53.99 29.97 21.14
N PRO A 885 -53.88 30.54 19.91
CA PRO A 885 -52.59 30.85 19.33
C PRO A 885 -51.88 31.94 20.16
N PRO A 886 -50.54 32.02 20.11
CA PRO A 886 -49.78 32.99 20.90
C PRO A 886 -50.21 34.44 20.61
N GLN A 887 -50.23 35.29 21.63
CA GLN A 887 -50.67 36.70 21.47
C GLN A 887 -49.74 37.55 20.62
N SER A 888 -48.46 37.16 20.49
CA SER A 888 -47.49 37.81 19.61
C SER A 888 -46.44 36.80 19.14
N VAL A 889 -45.84 37.06 17.98
CA VAL A 889 -44.77 36.24 17.39
C VAL A 889 -43.63 37.13 16.91
N SER A 890 -42.38 36.71 17.13
CA SER A 890 -41.20 37.42 16.64
C SER A 890 -40.78 36.85 15.30
N THR A 891 -40.75 37.67 14.24
CA THR A 891 -40.27 37.23 12.92
C THR A 891 -39.38 38.29 12.27
N LYS A 892 -38.54 37.86 11.31
CA LYS A 892 -37.64 38.75 10.55
C LYS A 892 -38.35 39.52 9.41
N GLY A 893 -39.61 39.17 9.11
CA GLY A 893 -40.45 39.82 8.10
C GLY A 893 -41.60 40.62 8.73
N GLY A 894 -42.33 41.40 7.93
CA GLY A 894 -43.41 42.27 8.40
C GLY A 894 -44.70 41.55 8.85
N GLY A 895 -44.78 40.22 8.67
CA GLY A 895 -45.97 39.44 9.02
C GLY A 895 -45.70 37.94 9.15
N ALA A 896 -46.57 37.25 9.87
CA ALA A 896 -46.50 35.82 10.16
C ALA A 896 -47.89 35.19 10.18
N ARG A 897 -47.97 33.87 9.98
CA ARG A 897 -49.20 33.09 10.06
C ARG A 897 -49.00 31.89 10.98
N ARG A 898 -50.05 31.51 11.70
CA ARG A 898 -50.14 30.24 12.45
C ARG A 898 -51.47 29.58 12.15
N THR A 899 -51.44 28.34 11.69
CA THR A 899 -52.65 27.55 11.45
C THR A 899 -53.12 26.95 12.78
N VAL A 900 -54.38 27.16 13.11
CA VAL A 900 -55.00 26.72 14.36
C VAL A 900 -56.11 25.74 14.04
N LEU A 901 -56.03 24.54 14.62
CA LEU A 901 -57.11 23.57 14.61
C LEU A 901 -57.97 23.77 15.86
N ALA A 902 -59.25 24.05 15.69
CA ALA A 902 -60.17 24.34 16.79
C ALA A 902 -61.47 23.53 16.68
N GLY A 903 -62.09 23.29 17.83
CA GLY A 903 -63.49 22.86 17.94
C GLY A 903 -64.33 23.97 18.55
N PRO A 904 -65.64 24.08 18.23
CA PRO A 904 -66.52 25.15 18.70
C PRO A 904 -66.74 25.15 20.22
N GLY A 905 -66.47 24.05 20.92
CA GLY A 905 -66.70 23.92 22.37
C GLY A 905 -68.20 23.79 22.72
N ASP A 906 -68.57 24.24 23.93
CA ASP A 906 -69.95 24.21 24.42
C ASP A 906 -70.79 25.34 23.79
N GLN A 907 -71.41 25.06 22.64
CA GLN A 907 -72.29 25.98 21.92
C GLN A 907 -73.68 25.37 21.71
N VAL A 908 -74.65 26.23 21.37
CA VAL A 908 -76.01 25.78 21.07
C VAL A 908 -76.01 24.84 19.85
N PRO A 909 -76.84 23.77 19.84
CA PRO A 909 -76.81 22.76 18.78
C PRO A 909 -76.98 23.31 17.36
N GLN A 910 -77.75 24.39 17.19
CA GLN A 910 -77.98 25.01 15.90
C GLN A 910 -76.71 25.64 15.30
N ASP A 911 -75.84 26.21 16.13
CA ASP A 911 -74.59 26.85 15.70
C ASP A 911 -73.54 25.78 15.34
N ILE A 912 -73.47 24.70 16.13
CA ILE A 912 -72.62 23.55 15.84
C ILE A 912 -73.01 22.90 14.49
N LEU A 913 -74.31 22.73 14.23
CA LEU A 913 -74.80 22.14 12.99
C LEU A 913 -74.61 23.03 11.75
N GLN A 914 -74.49 24.36 11.92
CA GLN A 914 -74.17 25.27 10.81
C GLN A 914 -72.72 25.14 10.33
N LEU A 915 -71.81 24.68 11.20
CA LEU A 915 -70.41 24.45 10.85
C LEU A 915 -70.20 23.16 10.03
N LEU A 916 -71.24 22.32 9.91
CA LEU A 916 -71.21 21.07 9.17
C LEU A 916 -71.87 21.22 7.80
N THR A 917 -71.14 20.79 6.76
CA THR A 917 -71.58 20.91 5.36
C THR A 917 -72.34 19.69 4.86
N THR A 918 -72.18 18.52 5.49
CA THR A 918 -72.81 17.27 5.07
C THR A 918 -73.91 16.85 6.05
N GLU A 919 -75.02 16.33 5.53
CA GLU A 919 -76.12 15.80 6.37
C GLU A 919 -75.69 14.55 7.17
N GLU A 920 -74.71 13.80 6.67
CA GLU A 920 -74.15 12.64 7.36
C GLU A 920 -73.41 13.05 8.65
N ASP A 921 -72.56 14.08 8.59
CA ASP A 921 -71.87 14.57 9.78
C ASP A 921 -72.85 15.20 10.78
N LYS A 922 -73.86 15.94 10.29
CA LYS A 922 -74.92 16.49 11.15
C LYS A 922 -75.66 15.39 11.91
N SER A 923 -76.05 14.32 11.21
CA SER A 923 -76.71 13.17 11.82
C SER A 923 -75.80 12.49 12.86
N ARG A 924 -74.52 12.31 12.54
CA ARG A 924 -73.52 11.70 13.42
C ARG A 924 -73.32 12.49 14.72
N VAL A 925 -73.13 13.81 14.61
CA VAL A 925 -72.98 14.72 15.77
C VAL A 925 -74.24 14.72 16.63
N VAL A 926 -75.43 14.83 16.02
CA VAL A 926 -76.71 14.79 16.74
C VAL A 926 -76.87 13.47 17.51
N GLN A 927 -76.58 12.33 16.88
CA GLN A 927 -76.67 11.01 17.51
C GLN A 927 -75.65 10.84 18.63
N ALA A 928 -74.42 11.32 18.44
CA ALA A 928 -73.37 11.26 19.46
C ALA A 928 -73.78 12.03 20.72
N HIS A 929 -74.21 13.28 20.58
CA HIS A 929 -74.67 14.09 21.72
C HIS A 929 -75.97 13.56 22.33
N ALA A 930 -76.96 13.14 21.52
CA ALA A 930 -78.22 12.62 22.06
C ALA A 930 -78.04 11.33 22.87
N ARG A 931 -77.05 10.50 22.49
CA ARG A 931 -76.74 9.26 23.18
C ARG A 931 -75.86 9.47 24.40
N TRP A 932 -74.80 10.27 24.27
CA TRP A 932 -73.74 10.34 25.28
C TRP A 932 -73.88 11.55 26.21
N ASP A 933 -74.58 12.62 25.86
CA ASP A 933 -74.77 13.78 26.76
C ASP A 933 -76.05 13.68 27.59
N ALA A 934 -76.77 12.56 27.50
CA ALA A 934 -78.05 12.34 28.15
C ALA A 934 -77.95 12.56 29.68
N GLY A 935 -78.39 13.74 30.14
CA GLY A 935 -78.43 14.14 31.54
C GLY A 935 -77.22 14.92 32.06
N ALA A 936 -76.20 15.21 31.23
CA ALA A 936 -74.95 15.85 31.67
C ALA A 936 -74.65 17.22 31.04
N GLY A 937 -75.30 17.60 29.94
CA GLY A 937 -75.03 18.86 29.21
C GLY A 937 -76.17 19.88 29.22
N ALA A 938 -75.82 21.18 29.16
CA ALA A 938 -76.78 22.29 29.08
C ALA A 938 -77.73 22.20 27.87
N HIS A 939 -77.31 21.49 26.81
CA HIS A 939 -78.04 21.31 25.56
C HIS A 939 -78.58 19.89 25.34
N ALA A 940 -78.50 19.00 26.34
CA ALA A 940 -78.88 17.59 26.18
C ALA A 940 -80.34 17.39 25.71
N ALA A 941 -81.28 18.18 26.24
CA ALA A 941 -82.68 18.13 25.82
C ALA A 941 -82.88 18.60 24.36
N ALA A 942 -82.08 19.56 23.90
CA ALA A 942 -82.11 20.06 22.54
C ALA A 942 -81.53 19.04 21.55
N TRP A 943 -80.42 18.39 21.90
CA TRP A 943 -79.85 17.29 21.11
C TRP A 943 -80.81 16.08 21.02
N ALA A 944 -81.44 15.69 22.13
CA ALA A 944 -82.44 14.62 22.14
C ALA A 944 -83.68 14.94 21.29
N ALA A 945 -84.09 16.22 21.23
CA ALA A 945 -85.18 16.66 20.37
C ALA A 945 -84.79 16.63 18.88
N LEU A 946 -83.54 16.98 18.55
CA LEU A 946 -83.00 16.92 17.18
C LEU A 946 -82.85 15.47 16.69
N ALA A 947 -82.47 14.53 17.56
CA ALA A 947 -82.32 13.12 17.21
C ALA A 947 -83.65 12.37 16.96
N ARG A 948 -84.78 12.94 17.41
CA ARG A 948 -86.13 12.38 17.20
C ARG A 948 -86.79 12.87 15.91
N ARG A 949 -86.20 13.88 15.25
CA ARG A 949 -86.59 14.37 13.92
C ARG A 949 -85.84 13.60 12.86
#